data_AF-A0A409VJG2-F1
#
_entry.id   AF-A0A409VJG2-F1
#
_cell.length_a   1.000
_cell.length_b   1.000
_cell.length_c   1.000
_cell.angle_alpha   90.00
_cell.angle_beta   90.00
_cell.angle_gamma   90.00
#
_symmetry.space_group_name_H-M   'P 1'
#
loop_
_entity.id
_entity.type
_entity.pdbx_description
1 polymer ?
#
loop_
_entity_poly.entity_id
_entity_poly.type
_entity_poly.pdbx_seq_one_letter_code
_entity_poly.pdbx_strand_id
1 'polypeptide(L)'
;MAQDKNAAVKAKEKGNALFKEGRLAESAKAYKEAEKLDPSNPVYASNLSAALYELGDYVSAMNAVLRSWSSIKSRNDETDAALSLKLSTRLAKCLSQGFQDGTITASLVEQNAESIKALEGLSSQEKEGSENAHAWNAWKTIRLTLSHQQELSHEAKVRLSKMPMYKGMPEPYQTYFVFGTDPIISLVSGWGIDDNAQDPINLRALTKEQISQLSFLIAGVGDGRHGFGTIIGLADAYNKLGAFQKKDLKAHVSLLDINYPIIARNLILYILVDQMIAAEDGDEKTRLEIQATFVYVYMGWIIPSYCHDRLMSVCTDIKDRLQSTPPRLPTWLHLDKSCIKPILPILDFWLTNKTLTPVRLLKSMSHKSAAESIRSLIDSDYPGVRESMASQRRDAERSLRSISDDKLVLLAQAMRWPGAGQASAKELRKLLNTSKFKSRIVDQLLMAQFDKNIELGLAPEEEWYREVQVFVPPAPLLDRHPGFEAFANSQHATSDGPSEEAKVKTQYRKLKKVALTEWKANVTLLDGNSDEPLKIGIDAFTLVQQIGAFNQKTGIKDKDPRAQVESPAYSYAASFFNAVVDSIKTLGNKLKVELICGEVNHELAKIRLGTDSRPAEFPKKFTRIWLSNIPDYTHGTLSTAMCVLPALQNNMDSSVTSNCLFNSPVWRDDAEFCYNYTLLLPKDLERYLGFRTIRSQAVQTFLSLAPNPLPRPLSALASREQLHSWLARLLLSLVSPGKSQARPNFVKLPNNLVAFVQLLVELRNIGYPSHWLSDFIHSVLGGTLVVDHLTYKGTIPRPVSELHQKAPPHRPRLDPWYAELETILVSARHGLPFAVQIPAMASSGAKTPEDIGLFKASPEAGILVTNPMFQLPPYDSVVCLVFYKKAIADSERSLNSLISDLPQIVDGREKPARGTFHIFTSVDFIHLKLTDSEVRWRMSKSLAQQMKREGWFMAVWRIDMWTSSSSIPSLWTGLDCSMSSILIFSHRSLPSEVVEERRN
;
A
#
# COMPACT_ATOMS: atom_id res chain seq x y z
N MET A 1 59.27 -23.67 3.53
CA MET A 1 58.63 -24.85 2.87
C MET A 1 57.93 -25.80 3.84
N ALA A 2 58.60 -26.55 4.71
CA ALA A 2 57.90 -27.49 5.63
C ALA A 2 57.04 -26.78 6.70
N GLN A 3 57.54 -25.65 7.23
CA GLN A 3 56.83 -24.83 8.20
C GLN A 3 55.58 -24.16 7.61
N ASP A 4 55.67 -23.70 6.36
CA ASP A 4 54.54 -23.09 5.63
C ASP A 4 53.44 -24.11 5.31
N LYS A 5 53.81 -25.33 4.91
CA LYS A 5 52.85 -26.43 4.70
C LYS A 5 52.13 -26.81 5.99
N ASN A 6 52.83 -26.90 7.11
CA ASN A 6 52.19 -27.15 8.41
C ASN A 6 51.26 -26.00 8.84
N ALA A 7 51.65 -24.75 8.57
CA ALA A 7 50.79 -23.59 8.81
C ALA A 7 49.55 -23.61 7.90
N ALA A 8 49.67 -24.01 6.63
CA ALA A 8 48.56 -24.18 5.70
C ALA A 8 47.55 -25.24 6.19
N VAL A 9 48.03 -26.38 6.70
CA VAL A 9 47.18 -27.41 7.31
C VAL A 9 46.43 -26.86 8.52
N LYS A 10 47.10 -26.13 9.43
CA LYS A 10 46.44 -25.48 10.58
C LYS A 10 45.38 -24.48 10.15
N ALA A 11 45.66 -23.65 9.14
CA ALA A 11 44.71 -22.68 8.60
C ALA A 11 43.49 -23.39 7.98
N LYS A 12 43.69 -24.49 7.25
CA LYS A 12 42.60 -25.33 6.72
C LYS A 12 41.74 -25.92 7.84
N GLU A 13 42.34 -26.51 8.89
CA GLU A 13 41.55 -27.07 10.00
C GLU A 13 40.76 -26.00 10.76
N LYS A 14 41.34 -24.80 10.94
CA LYS A 14 40.59 -23.64 11.44
C LYS A 14 39.42 -23.29 10.53
N GLY A 15 39.63 -23.28 9.21
CA GLY A 15 38.58 -23.07 8.22
C GLY A 15 37.46 -24.11 8.30
N ASN A 16 37.82 -25.39 8.48
CA ASN A 16 36.87 -26.51 8.64
C ASN A 16 36.01 -26.33 9.89
N ALA A 17 36.62 -25.95 11.02
CA ALA A 17 35.89 -25.70 12.27
C ALA A 17 34.90 -24.54 12.10
N LEU A 18 35.36 -23.41 11.57
CA LEU A 18 34.52 -22.24 11.30
C LEU A 18 33.40 -22.52 10.31
N PHE A 19 33.64 -23.37 9.31
CA PHE A 19 32.62 -23.79 8.34
C PHE A 19 31.50 -24.56 9.04
N LYS A 20 31.86 -25.52 9.92
CA LYS A 20 30.90 -26.29 10.70
C LYS A 20 30.11 -25.44 11.70
N GLU A 21 30.71 -24.37 12.21
CA GLU A 21 30.04 -23.36 13.06
C GLU A 21 29.13 -22.41 12.27
N GLY A 22 29.10 -22.47 10.93
CA GLY A 22 28.35 -21.53 10.09
C GLY A 22 28.99 -20.14 9.96
N ARG A 23 30.23 -19.95 10.44
CA ARG A 23 31.01 -18.71 10.33
C ARG A 23 31.70 -18.62 8.97
N LEU A 24 30.89 -18.62 7.92
CA LEU A 24 31.33 -18.80 6.54
C LEU A 24 32.35 -17.75 6.07
N ALA A 25 32.17 -16.47 6.41
CA ALA A 25 33.09 -15.40 6.04
C ALA A 25 34.49 -15.59 6.65
N GLU A 26 34.56 -16.07 7.89
CA GLU A 26 35.82 -16.33 8.58
C GLU A 26 36.46 -17.64 8.10
N SER A 27 35.63 -18.63 7.79
CA SER A 27 36.07 -19.87 7.13
C SER A 27 36.72 -19.59 5.79
N ALA A 28 36.11 -18.75 4.94
CA ALA A 28 36.68 -18.33 3.67
C ALA A 28 38.04 -17.62 3.85
N LYS A 29 38.18 -16.74 4.86
CA LYS A 29 39.47 -16.10 5.17
C LYS A 29 40.54 -17.14 5.56
N ALA A 30 40.19 -18.12 6.38
CA ALA A 30 41.12 -19.17 6.80
C ALA A 30 41.55 -20.08 5.63
N TYR A 31 40.64 -20.46 4.74
CA TYR A 31 40.99 -21.23 3.54
C TYR A 31 41.83 -20.42 2.54
N LYS A 32 41.56 -19.12 2.39
CA LYS A 32 42.39 -18.24 1.56
C LYS A 32 43.82 -18.12 2.09
N GLU A 33 43.99 -18.08 3.42
CA GLU A 33 45.32 -18.12 4.02
C GLU A 33 46.01 -19.47 3.79
N ALA A 34 45.28 -20.59 3.90
CA ALA A 34 45.83 -21.91 3.56
C ALA A 34 46.29 -22.00 2.10
N GLU A 35 45.47 -21.50 1.15
CA GLU A 35 45.79 -21.41 -0.28
C GLU A 35 47.03 -20.54 -0.52
N LYS A 36 47.19 -19.44 0.22
CA LYS A 36 48.37 -18.57 0.12
C LYS A 36 49.65 -19.24 0.63
N LEU A 37 49.56 -19.99 1.73
CA LEU A 37 50.69 -20.66 2.36
C LEU A 37 51.18 -21.88 1.57
N ASP A 38 50.28 -22.57 0.87
CA ASP A 38 50.61 -23.67 -0.04
C ASP A 38 49.68 -23.65 -1.28
N PRO A 39 50.04 -22.86 -2.33
CA PRO A 39 49.23 -22.72 -3.54
C PRO A 39 49.16 -24.00 -4.41
N SER A 40 50.02 -24.98 -4.14
CA SER A 40 50.13 -26.20 -4.95
C SER A 40 49.07 -27.26 -4.60
N ASN A 41 48.38 -27.09 -3.47
CA ASN A 41 47.39 -28.04 -2.98
C ASN A 41 45.97 -27.63 -3.40
N PRO A 42 45.30 -28.40 -4.28
CA PRO A 42 44.00 -28.03 -4.84
C PRO A 42 42.88 -28.05 -3.79
N VAL A 43 43.06 -28.73 -2.65
CA VAL A 43 42.04 -28.84 -1.58
C VAL A 43 41.74 -27.49 -0.96
N TYR A 44 42.73 -26.61 -0.78
CA TYR A 44 42.51 -25.31 -0.14
C TYR A 44 41.61 -24.40 -0.98
N ALA A 45 41.89 -24.32 -2.29
CA ALA A 45 41.04 -23.58 -3.24
C ALA A 45 39.65 -24.20 -3.38
N SER A 46 39.53 -25.54 -3.32
CA SER A 46 38.23 -26.21 -3.32
C SER A 46 37.41 -25.89 -2.07
N ASN A 47 38.01 -25.95 -0.88
CA ASN A 47 37.34 -25.60 0.37
C ASN A 47 36.95 -24.12 0.41
N LEU A 48 37.83 -23.24 -0.08
CA LEU A 48 37.52 -21.82 -0.26
C LEU A 48 36.30 -21.63 -1.15
N SER A 49 36.23 -22.32 -2.30
CA SER A 49 35.08 -22.22 -3.20
C SER A 49 33.77 -22.69 -2.56
N ALA A 50 33.83 -23.67 -1.64
CA ALA A 50 32.65 -24.12 -0.89
C ALA A 50 32.16 -23.02 0.06
N ALA A 51 33.05 -22.40 0.84
CA ALA A 51 32.69 -21.30 1.74
C ALA A 51 32.15 -20.08 0.99
N LEU A 52 32.74 -19.73 -0.16
CA LEU A 52 32.28 -18.63 -1.01
C LEU A 52 30.92 -18.91 -1.65
N TYR A 53 30.68 -20.16 -2.07
CA TYR A 53 29.37 -20.56 -2.61
C TYR A 53 28.26 -20.41 -1.56
N GLU A 54 28.49 -20.89 -0.33
CA GLU A 54 27.51 -20.75 0.77
C GLU A 54 27.26 -19.29 1.18
N LEU A 55 28.26 -18.41 0.99
CA LEU A 55 28.09 -16.96 1.15
C LEU A 55 27.29 -16.29 0.02
N GLY A 56 27.04 -17.00 -1.09
CA GLY A 56 26.45 -16.43 -2.31
C GLY A 56 27.43 -15.61 -3.16
N ASP A 57 28.73 -15.67 -2.91
CA ASP A 57 29.77 -15.05 -3.75
C ASP A 57 30.15 -15.99 -4.88
N TYR A 58 29.26 -16.08 -5.88
CA TYR A 58 29.38 -17.05 -6.98
C TYR A 58 30.57 -16.79 -7.90
N VAL A 59 30.95 -15.52 -8.10
CA VAL A 59 32.11 -15.15 -8.93
C VAL A 59 33.40 -15.61 -8.26
N SER A 60 33.59 -15.28 -6.98
CA SER A 60 34.79 -15.72 -6.27
C SER A 60 34.83 -17.23 -6.09
N ALA A 61 33.67 -17.88 -5.86
CA ALA A 61 33.56 -19.33 -5.79
C ALA A 61 33.96 -20.00 -7.12
N MET A 62 33.45 -19.50 -8.24
CA MET A 62 33.80 -19.97 -9.59
C MET A 62 35.31 -19.84 -9.82
N ASN A 63 35.89 -18.67 -9.54
CA ASN A 63 37.32 -18.45 -9.72
C ASN A 63 38.17 -19.40 -8.84
N ALA A 64 37.75 -19.66 -7.60
CA ALA A 64 38.42 -20.62 -6.72
C ALA A 64 38.30 -22.07 -7.24
N VAL A 65 37.16 -22.45 -7.84
CA VAL A 65 37.01 -23.74 -8.53
C VAL A 65 38.01 -23.86 -9.69
N LEU A 66 38.09 -22.84 -10.54
CA LEU A 66 38.98 -22.85 -11.72
C LEU A 66 40.47 -22.90 -11.33
N ARG A 67 40.86 -22.22 -10.26
CA ARG A 67 42.23 -22.35 -9.70
C ARG A 67 42.51 -23.75 -9.15
N SER A 68 41.58 -24.31 -8.38
CA SER A 68 41.68 -25.69 -7.87
C SER A 68 41.83 -26.70 -9.02
N TRP A 69 41.01 -26.55 -10.08
CA TRP A 69 41.07 -27.38 -11.28
C TRP A 69 42.39 -27.27 -12.04
N SER A 70 42.92 -26.05 -12.17
CA SER A 70 44.22 -25.81 -12.82
C SER A 70 45.37 -26.47 -12.04
N SER A 71 45.32 -26.44 -10.70
CA SER A 71 46.29 -27.13 -9.84
C SER A 71 46.24 -28.66 -10.03
N ILE A 72 45.04 -29.26 -10.09
CA ILE A 72 44.88 -30.71 -10.37
C ILE A 72 45.50 -31.06 -11.73
N LYS A 73 45.16 -30.32 -12.78
CA LYS A 73 45.71 -30.53 -14.13
C LYS A 73 47.23 -30.43 -14.15
N SER A 74 47.83 -29.49 -13.42
CA SER A 74 49.28 -29.31 -13.38
C SER A 74 50.03 -30.47 -12.70
N ARG A 75 49.36 -31.25 -11.84
CA ARG A 75 49.95 -32.35 -11.07
C ARG A 75 49.86 -33.71 -11.76
N ASN A 76 49.07 -33.85 -12.84
CA ASN A 76 48.79 -35.13 -13.52
C ASN A 76 48.40 -36.27 -12.57
N ASP A 77 47.67 -35.94 -11.50
CA ASP A 77 47.30 -36.87 -10.44
C ASP A 77 45.91 -37.45 -10.71
N GLU A 78 45.85 -38.66 -11.28
CA GLU A 78 44.58 -39.37 -11.58
C GLU A 78 43.78 -39.74 -10.31
N THR A 79 44.36 -39.58 -9.11
CA THR A 79 43.72 -39.92 -7.83
C THR A 79 42.71 -38.87 -7.33
N ASP A 80 42.61 -37.70 -7.99
CA ASP A 80 41.73 -36.59 -7.60
C ASP A 80 40.31 -36.65 -8.23
N ALA A 81 39.84 -37.81 -8.70
CA ALA A 81 38.55 -37.95 -9.38
C ALA A 81 37.35 -37.44 -8.55
N ALA A 82 37.30 -37.79 -7.26
CA ALA A 82 36.21 -37.33 -6.37
C ALA A 82 36.25 -35.82 -6.11
N LEU A 83 37.44 -35.22 -6.07
CA LEU A 83 37.59 -33.78 -5.93
C LEU A 83 37.18 -33.07 -7.22
N SER A 84 37.60 -33.59 -8.38
CA SER A 84 37.25 -33.08 -9.70
C SER A 84 35.74 -33.09 -9.93
N LEU A 85 35.04 -34.15 -9.52
CA LEU A 85 33.58 -34.22 -9.59
C LEU A 85 32.90 -33.18 -8.68
N LYS A 86 33.40 -32.98 -7.44
CA LYS A 86 32.91 -31.92 -6.54
C LYS A 86 33.08 -30.52 -7.13
N LEU A 87 34.23 -30.25 -7.76
CA LEU A 87 34.51 -29.00 -8.45
C LEU A 87 33.55 -28.80 -9.64
N SER A 88 33.34 -29.85 -10.44
CA SER A 88 32.40 -29.85 -11.57
C SER A 88 30.98 -29.52 -11.12
N THR A 89 30.46 -30.19 -10.09
CA THR A 89 29.11 -29.92 -9.55
C THR A 89 28.99 -28.50 -9.02
N ARG A 90 29.99 -28.03 -8.26
CA ARG A 90 29.98 -26.68 -7.68
C ARG A 90 30.06 -25.60 -8.77
N LEU A 91 30.86 -25.81 -9.82
CA LEU A 91 30.92 -24.90 -10.97
C LEU A 91 29.56 -24.75 -11.64
N ALA A 92 28.89 -25.86 -11.95
CA ALA A 92 27.56 -25.83 -12.58
C ALA A 92 26.53 -25.08 -11.72
N LYS A 93 26.58 -25.25 -10.39
CA LYS A 93 25.75 -24.50 -9.44
C LYS A 93 26.10 -23.01 -9.40
N CYS A 94 27.39 -22.66 -9.35
CA CYS A 94 27.84 -21.26 -9.38
C CYS A 94 27.36 -20.57 -10.66
N LEU A 95 27.56 -21.21 -11.82
CA LEU A 95 27.12 -20.69 -13.11
C LEU A 95 25.61 -20.50 -13.15
N SER A 96 24.83 -21.50 -12.72
CA SER A 96 23.36 -21.42 -12.74
C SER A 96 22.81 -20.31 -11.85
N GLN A 97 23.30 -20.21 -10.61
CA GLN A 97 22.80 -19.24 -9.63
C GLN A 97 23.34 -17.84 -9.89
N GLY A 98 24.64 -17.72 -10.13
CA GLY A 98 25.32 -16.45 -10.38
C GLY A 98 24.92 -15.81 -11.70
N PHE A 99 24.57 -16.60 -12.72
CA PHE A 99 24.06 -16.02 -13.96
C PHE A 99 22.64 -15.48 -13.79
N GLN A 100 21.76 -16.20 -13.08
CA GLN A 100 20.39 -15.77 -12.85
C GLN A 100 20.29 -14.51 -11.98
N ASP A 101 21.14 -14.39 -10.96
CA ASP A 101 21.17 -13.20 -10.10
C ASP A 101 21.98 -12.02 -10.66
N GLY A 102 22.62 -12.22 -11.82
CA GLY A 102 23.39 -11.20 -12.54
C GLY A 102 24.81 -10.98 -12.03
N THR A 103 25.31 -11.76 -11.06
CA THR A 103 26.70 -11.66 -10.57
C THR A 103 27.72 -12.24 -11.56
N ILE A 104 27.38 -13.30 -12.30
CA ILE A 104 28.18 -13.88 -13.38
C ILE A 104 27.64 -13.40 -14.74
N THR A 105 28.50 -12.79 -15.56
CA THR A 105 28.14 -12.27 -16.88
C THR A 105 28.46 -13.26 -18.00
N ALA A 106 27.84 -13.10 -19.16
CA ALA A 106 28.14 -13.91 -20.35
C ALA A 106 29.64 -13.82 -20.75
N SER A 107 30.21 -12.62 -20.69
CA SER A 107 31.65 -12.41 -20.96
C SER A 107 32.54 -13.21 -20.00
N LEU A 108 32.19 -13.28 -18.71
CA LEU A 108 32.95 -14.06 -17.75
C LEU A 108 32.90 -15.56 -18.04
N VAL A 109 31.75 -16.06 -18.53
CA VAL A 109 31.60 -17.45 -18.99
C VAL A 109 32.48 -17.72 -20.21
N GLU A 110 32.46 -16.83 -21.20
CA GLU A 110 33.24 -16.95 -22.44
C GLU A 110 34.75 -16.95 -22.17
N GLN A 111 35.23 -16.06 -21.30
CA GLN A 111 36.64 -15.98 -20.89
C GLN A 111 37.15 -17.29 -20.26
N ASN A 112 36.26 -18.09 -19.66
CA ASN A 112 36.59 -19.33 -18.98
C ASN A 112 36.05 -20.58 -19.70
N ALA A 113 35.64 -20.46 -20.97
CA ALA A 113 34.89 -21.49 -21.69
C ALA A 113 35.62 -22.85 -21.77
N GLU A 114 36.95 -22.85 -21.94
CA GLU A 114 37.75 -24.08 -22.03
C GLU A 114 37.70 -24.88 -20.73
N SER A 115 37.97 -24.22 -19.59
CA SER A 115 37.93 -24.87 -18.27
C SER A 115 36.52 -25.31 -17.89
N ILE A 116 35.50 -24.51 -18.23
CA ILE A 116 34.09 -24.85 -18.02
C ILE A 116 33.74 -26.12 -18.82
N LYS A 117 34.11 -26.19 -20.09
CA LYS A 117 33.85 -27.35 -20.96
C LYS A 117 34.56 -28.61 -20.45
N ALA A 118 35.79 -28.47 -19.96
CA ALA A 118 36.53 -29.59 -19.38
C ALA A 118 35.84 -30.17 -18.13
N LEU A 119 35.39 -29.31 -17.22
CA LEU A 119 34.66 -29.72 -16.02
C LEU A 119 33.24 -30.23 -16.35
N GLU A 120 32.59 -29.74 -17.40
CA GLU A 120 31.33 -30.28 -17.93
C GLU A 120 31.51 -31.70 -18.46
N GLY A 121 32.63 -31.98 -19.13
CA GLY A 121 32.93 -33.30 -19.69
C GLY A 121 32.92 -34.44 -18.66
N LEU A 122 33.22 -34.15 -17.39
CA LEU A 122 33.12 -35.10 -16.28
C LEU A 122 31.67 -35.54 -16.02
N SER A 123 30.68 -34.70 -16.33
CA SER A 123 29.26 -35.03 -16.16
C SER A 123 28.77 -36.12 -17.09
N SER A 124 29.37 -36.25 -18.28
CA SER A 124 28.97 -37.26 -19.26
C SER A 124 29.28 -38.70 -18.82
N GLN A 125 30.14 -38.86 -17.81
CA GLN A 125 30.51 -40.16 -17.24
C GLN A 125 29.62 -40.54 -16.05
N GLU A 126 28.81 -39.60 -15.55
CA GLU A 126 27.94 -39.81 -14.40
C GLU A 126 26.61 -40.43 -14.81
N LYS A 127 26.00 -41.17 -13.88
CA LYS A 127 24.65 -41.71 -14.08
C LYS A 127 23.64 -40.58 -14.26
N GLU A 128 22.70 -40.78 -15.18
CA GLU A 128 21.55 -39.91 -15.34
C GLU A 128 20.80 -39.78 -14.00
N GLY A 129 20.54 -38.55 -13.58
CA GLY A 129 19.94 -38.26 -12.27
C GLY A 129 20.92 -38.09 -11.11
N SER A 130 22.24 -38.17 -11.32
CA SER A 130 23.21 -37.76 -10.29
C SER A 130 23.09 -36.26 -9.95
N GLU A 131 23.59 -35.84 -8.78
CA GLU A 131 23.62 -34.42 -8.40
C GLU A 131 24.40 -33.57 -9.44
N ASN A 132 25.50 -34.13 -9.94
CA ASN A 132 26.32 -33.49 -10.97
C ASN A 132 25.54 -33.31 -12.28
N ALA A 133 24.90 -34.38 -12.77
CA ALA A 133 24.09 -34.32 -14.00
C ALA A 133 22.92 -33.31 -13.86
N HIS A 134 22.24 -33.29 -12.71
CA HIS A 134 21.18 -32.31 -12.45
C HIS A 134 21.70 -30.86 -12.48
N ALA A 135 22.85 -30.61 -11.83
CA ALA A 135 23.46 -29.27 -11.81
C ALA A 135 23.85 -28.81 -13.21
N TRP A 136 24.45 -29.68 -14.03
CA TRP A 136 24.79 -29.36 -15.41
C TRP A 136 23.56 -29.22 -16.31
N ASN A 137 22.49 -29.98 -16.10
CA ASN A 137 21.23 -29.81 -16.84
C ASN A 137 20.58 -28.44 -16.55
N ALA A 138 20.66 -27.96 -15.30
CA ALA A 138 20.24 -26.60 -14.95
C ALA A 138 21.03 -25.56 -15.76
N TRP A 139 22.36 -25.66 -15.72
CA TRP A 139 23.25 -24.76 -16.45
C TRP A 139 23.03 -24.82 -17.95
N LYS A 140 22.93 -26.01 -18.55
CA LYS A 140 22.67 -26.21 -19.98
C LYS A 140 21.41 -25.46 -20.42
N THR A 141 20.35 -25.48 -19.61
CA THR A 141 19.10 -24.78 -19.92
C THR A 141 19.28 -23.26 -19.90
N ILE A 142 20.02 -22.74 -18.91
CA ILE A 142 20.30 -21.30 -18.79
C ILE A 142 21.27 -20.83 -19.87
N ARG A 143 22.26 -21.65 -20.22
CA ARG A 143 23.28 -21.37 -21.25
C ARG A 143 22.65 -21.07 -22.61
N LEU A 144 21.50 -21.66 -22.93
CA LEU A 144 20.78 -21.40 -24.18
C LEU A 144 20.30 -19.95 -24.32
N THR A 145 20.19 -19.19 -23.21
CA THR A 145 19.69 -17.80 -23.22
C THR A 145 20.79 -16.75 -23.03
N LEU A 146 22.06 -17.14 -23.03
CA LEU A 146 23.21 -16.25 -22.80
C LEU A 146 23.18 -14.96 -23.62
N SER A 147 22.90 -15.07 -24.93
CA SER A 147 22.98 -13.94 -25.86
C SER A 147 21.83 -12.94 -25.75
N HIS A 148 20.70 -13.32 -25.14
CA HIS A 148 19.49 -12.48 -25.04
C HIS A 148 19.00 -12.31 -23.59
N GLN A 149 19.82 -12.65 -22.60
CA GLN A 149 19.38 -12.75 -21.21
C GLN A 149 18.85 -11.44 -20.63
N GLN A 150 19.46 -10.30 -20.96
CA GLN A 150 19.04 -9.00 -20.43
C GLN A 150 17.61 -8.65 -20.87
N GLU A 151 17.31 -8.84 -22.16
CA GLU A 151 15.99 -8.63 -22.75
C GLU A 151 14.97 -9.60 -22.13
N LEU A 152 15.27 -10.90 -22.15
CA LEU A 152 14.39 -11.92 -21.57
C LEU A 152 14.13 -11.70 -20.07
N SER A 153 15.15 -11.26 -19.32
CA SER A 153 15.02 -10.96 -17.89
C SER A 153 14.15 -9.74 -17.65
N HIS A 154 14.34 -8.67 -18.45
CA HIS A 154 13.50 -7.48 -18.37
C HIS A 154 12.04 -7.83 -18.68
N GLU A 155 11.77 -8.50 -19.80
CA GLU A 155 10.42 -8.92 -20.17
C GLU A 155 9.77 -9.83 -19.12
N ALA A 156 10.51 -10.77 -18.54
CA ALA A 156 10.01 -11.65 -17.48
C ALA A 156 9.65 -10.87 -16.21
N LYS A 157 10.46 -9.87 -15.83
CA LYS A 157 10.14 -8.96 -14.72
C LYS A 157 8.88 -8.14 -15.01
N VAL A 158 8.72 -7.66 -16.25
CA VAL A 158 7.51 -6.95 -16.70
C VAL A 158 6.28 -7.86 -16.68
N ARG A 159 6.40 -9.13 -17.10
CA ARG A 159 5.30 -10.10 -16.97
C ARG A 159 4.91 -10.32 -15.52
N LEU A 160 5.89 -10.54 -14.63
CA LEU A 160 5.64 -10.76 -13.20
C LEU A 160 5.03 -9.53 -12.52
N SER A 161 5.45 -8.31 -12.87
CA SER A 161 4.89 -7.08 -12.30
C SER A 161 3.46 -6.79 -12.75
N LYS A 162 3.04 -7.40 -13.86
CA LYS A 162 1.68 -7.29 -14.42
C LYS A 162 0.74 -8.38 -13.90
N MET A 163 1.26 -9.41 -13.22
CA MET A 163 0.42 -10.43 -12.58
C MET A 163 -0.22 -9.85 -11.31
N PRO A 164 -1.51 -10.16 -11.05
CA PRO A 164 -2.20 -9.65 -9.87
C PRO A 164 -1.57 -10.24 -8.61
N MET A 165 -1.05 -9.38 -7.73
CA MET A 165 -0.46 -9.82 -6.46
C MET A 165 -1.50 -10.02 -5.34
N TYR A 166 -2.74 -9.60 -5.57
CA TYR A 166 -3.87 -9.77 -4.66
C TYR A 166 -4.85 -10.84 -5.12
N LYS A 167 -5.53 -11.46 -4.16
CA LYS A 167 -6.72 -12.29 -4.41
C LYS A 167 -7.82 -11.46 -5.08
N GLY A 168 -8.74 -12.13 -5.77
CA GLY A 168 -9.83 -11.47 -6.50
C GLY A 168 -10.81 -10.73 -5.58
N MET A 169 -11.41 -9.66 -6.07
CA MET A 169 -12.49 -8.93 -5.40
C MET A 169 -13.84 -9.31 -6.05
N PRO A 170 -14.85 -9.80 -5.30
CA PRO A 170 -16.13 -10.21 -5.90
C PRO A 170 -16.77 -9.15 -6.82
N GLU A 171 -16.73 -7.90 -6.41
CA GLU A 171 -17.12 -6.74 -7.21
C GLU A 171 -15.96 -5.74 -7.35
N PRO A 172 -15.84 -5.08 -8.51
CA PRO A 172 -14.74 -4.16 -8.80
C PRO A 172 -14.92 -2.76 -8.19
N TYR A 173 -15.96 -2.52 -7.37
CA TYR A 173 -16.18 -1.22 -6.76
C TYR A 173 -15.16 -0.97 -5.66
N GLN A 174 -14.54 0.22 -5.71
CA GLN A 174 -13.62 0.67 -4.68
C GLN A 174 -14.37 1.57 -3.69
N THR A 175 -14.01 1.48 -2.42
CA THR A 175 -14.54 2.42 -1.42
C THR A 175 -14.07 3.83 -1.77
N TYR A 176 -15.03 4.77 -1.84
CA TYR A 176 -14.78 6.16 -2.24
C TYR A 176 -14.77 7.06 -1.00
N PHE A 177 -13.58 7.49 -0.58
CA PHE A 177 -13.37 8.35 0.60
C PHE A 177 -13.07 9.78 0.18
N VAL A 178 -14.08 10.65 0.27
CA VAL A 178 -14.00 12.01 -0.25
C VAL A 178 -13.45 13.03 0.74
N PHE A 179 -13.56 12.73 2.03
CA PHE A 179 -13.09 13.59 3.12
C PHE A 179 -12.13 12.80 4.00
N GLY A 180 -10.92 13.31 4.20
CA GLY A 180 -10.03 12.77 5.21
C GLY A 180 -10.50 13.15 6.63
N THR A 181 -10.11 12.36 7.61
CA THR A 181 -10.36 12.63 9.03
C THR A 181 -9.09 12.99 9.80
N ASP A 182 -7.94 12.78 9.16
CA ASP A 182 -6.65 12.78 9.84
C ASP A 182 -5.98 14.16 9.80
N PRO A 183 -5.10 14.47 10.77
CA PRO A 183 -4.35 15.72 10.77
C PRO A 183 -3.58 15.97 9.47
N ILE A 184 -3.54 17.22 9.03
CA ILE A 184 -2.72 17.61 7.87
C ILE A 184 -1.25 17.44 8.22
N ILE A 185 -0.48 16.83 7.31
CA ILE A 185 0.95 16.57 7.46
C ILE A 185 1.70 17.29 6.34
N SER A 186 3.02 17.40 6.50
CA SER A 186 3.92 17.83 5.45
C SER A 186 5.10 16.88 5.41
N LEU A 187 5.35 16.25 4.27
CA LEU A 187 6.49 15.34 4.10
C LEU A 187 7.86 16.07 4.24
N VAL A 188 7.86 17.38 4.40
CA VAL A 188 9.05 18.19 4.68
C VAL A 188 9.23 18.47 6.17
N SER A 189 8.14 18.69 6.93
CA SER A 189 8.22 19.07 8.35
C SER A 189 7.88 17.95 9.35
N GLY A 190 7.13 16.92 8.94
CA GLY A 190 6.79 15.77 9.79
C GLY A 190 5.33 15.30 9.67
N TRP A 191 4.94 14.39 10.57
CA TRP A 191 3.76 13.51 10.47
C TRP A 191 2.54 14.00 11.25
N GLY A 192 2.42 15.30 11.50
CA GLY A 192 1.23 15.88 12.14
C GLY A 192 1.52 17.02 13.11
N ILE A 193 0.53 17.32 13.95
CA ILE A 193 0.58 18.47 14.85
C ILE A 193 1.24 18.20 16.20
N ASP A 194 1.36 16.94 16.62
CA ASP A 194 1.97 16.59 17.90
C ASP A 194 3.50 16.74 17.89
N ASP A 195 4.09 17.11 19.04
CA ASP A 195 5.55 17.23 19.18
C ASP A 195 6.25 15.89 18.94
N ASN A 196 5.59 14.79 19.32
CA ASN A 196 6.08 13.44 19.05
C ASN A 196 5.98 13.05 17.57
N ALA A 197 5.38 13.86 16.69
CA ALA A 197 5.23 13.60 15.26
C ALA A 197 6.19 14.44 14.38
N GLN A 198 7.09 15.22 14.99
CA GLN A 198 8.08 16.03 14.29
C GLN A 198 9.16 15.15 13.66
N ASP A 199 9.38 15.30 12.36
CA ASP A 199 10.43 14.61 11.59
C ASP A 199 10.85 15.46 10.37
N PRO A 200 11.41 16.67 10.60
CA PRO A 200 11.71 17.60 9.52
C PRO A 200 12.95 17.19 8.74
N ILE A 201 12.89 17.35 7.41
CA ILE A 201 14.06 17.18 6.55
C ILE A 201 14.99 18.39 6.71
N ASN A 202 16.25 18.13 7.05
CA ASN A 202 17.26 19.18 7.09
C ASN A 202 17.77 19.53 5.68
N LEU A 203 16.99 20.32 4.94
CA LEU A 203 17.34 20.74 3.58
C LEU A 203 18.68 21.50 3.50
N ARG A 204 19.10 22.16 4.59
CA ARG A 204 20.38 22.89 4.63
C ARG A 204 21.60 21.96 4.62
N ALA A 205 21.43 20.71 5.06
CA ALA A 205 22.49 19.71 5.10
C ALA A 205 22.62 18.93 3.78
N LEU A 206 21.71 19.12 2.83
CA LEU A 206 21.73 18.40 1.56
C LEU A 206 22.79 18.98 0.60
N THR A 207 23.45 18.10 -0.16
CA THR A 207 24.32 18.48 -1.28
C THR A 207 23.49 19.10 -2.42
N LYS A 208 24.18 19.70 -3.38
CA LYS A 208 23.56 20.24 -4.59
C LYS A 208 22.77 19.18 -5.37
N GLU A 209 23.35 17.99 -5.53
CA GLU A 209 22.70 16.88 -6.23
C GLU A 209 21.44 16.43 -5.50
N GLN A 210 21.54 16.26 -4.17
CA GLN A 210 20.44 15.85 -3.31
C GLN A 210 19.27 16.85 -3.33
N ILE A 211 19.52 18.15 -3.13
CA ILE A 211 18.46 19.16 -3.08
C ILE A 211 17.79 19.38 -4.45
N SER A 212 18.46 19.02 -5.54
CA SER A 212 17.92 19.06 -6.91
C SER A 212 17.06 17.84 -7.29
N GLN A 213 16.90 16.88 -6.37
CA GLN A 213 16.22 15.60 -6.59
C GLN A 213 15.18 15.29 -5.51
N LEU A 214 14.63 16.31 -4.83
CA LEU A 214 13.58 16.08 -3.83
C LEU A 214 12.33 15.51 -4.49
N SER A 215 11.82 14.41 -3.95
CA SER A 215 10.69 13.70 -4.52
C SER A 215 9.81 13.13 -3.40
N PHE A 216 8.52 13.45 -3.42
CA PHE A 216 7.57 13.14 -2.38
C PHE A 216 6.40 12.35 -2.98
N LEU A 217 6.07 11.21 -2.41
CA LEU A 217 4.89 10.44 -2.82
C LEU A 217 3.86 10.41 -1.70
N ILE A 218 2.63 10.74 -2.01
CA ILE A 218 1.48 10.62 -1.12
C ILE A 218 0.53 9.64 -1.78
N ALA A 219 0.39 8.46 -1.19
CA ALA A 219 -0.52 7.43 -1.64
C ALA A 219 -1.75 7.35 -0.72
N GLY A 220 -2.94 7.22 -1.31
CA GLY A 220 -4.22 7.39 -0.61
C GLY A 220 -4.49 8.88 -0.39
N VAL A 221 -4.63 9.60 -1.50
CA VAL A 221 -4.65 11.07 -1.53
C VAL A 221 -5.92 11.61 -0.91
N GLY A 222 -7.06 10.96 -1.16
CA GLY A 222 -8.37 11.45 -0.73
C GLY A 222 -8.60 12.90 -1.17
N ASP A 223 -8.84 13.82 -0.24
CA ASP A 223 -9.06 15.24 -0.56
C ASP A 223 -7.78 16.04 -0.87
N GLY A 224 -6.59 15.43 -0.84
CA GLY A 224 -5.35 16.11 -1.23
C GLY A 224 -4.71 16.96 -0.14
N ARG A 225 -5.27 16.99 1.08
CA ARG A 225 -4.76 17.81 2.20
C ARG A 225 -3.27 17.68 2.45
N HIS A 226 -2.73 16.47 2.36
CA HIS A 226 -1.30 16.21 2.62
C HIS A 226 -0.43 16.73 1.48
N GLY A 227 -0.95 16.79 0.25
CA GLY A 227 -0.29 17.41 -0.90
C GLY A 227 -0.16 18.92 -0.68
N PHE A 228 -1.26 19.57 -0.33
CA PHE A 228 -1.28 20.99 0.03
C PHE A 228 -0.37 21.32 1.23
N GLY A 229 -0.46 20.54 2.31
CA GLY A 229 0.41 20.69 3.48
C GLY A 229 1.90 20.49 3.16
N THR A 230 2.23 19.56 2.28
CA THR A 230 3.61 19.33 1.81
C THR A 230 4.13 20.51 0.99
N ILE A 231 3.31 21.07 0.10
CA ILE A 231 3.67 22.27 -0.69
C ILE A 231 3.94 23.46 0.23
N ILE A 232 3.08 23.69 1.23
CA ILE A 232 3.27 24.75 2.24
C ILE A 232 4.57 24.55 3.02
N GLY A 233 4.79 23.34 3.57
CA GLY A 233 6.00 23.05 4.34
C GLY A 233 7.28 23.14 3.50
N LEU A 234 7.22 22.80 2.21
CA LEU A 234 8.33 22.96 1.29
C LEU A 234 8.66 24.44 1.05
N ALA A 235 7.64 25.30 0.86
CA ALA A 235 7.86 26.73 0.67
C ALA A 235 8.42 27.40 1.95
N ASP A 236 7.94 27.02 3.13
CA ASP A 236 8.52 27.48 4.41
C ASP A 236 9.99 27.05 4.55
N ALA A 237 10.30 25.79 4.26
CA ALA A 237 11.68 25.30 4.29
C ALA A 237 12.56 26.00 3.23
N TYR A 238 12.03 26.24 2.03
CA TYR A 238 12.70 26.98 0.96
C TYR A 238 13.06 28.41 1.40
N ASN A 239 12.13 29.12 2.06
CA ASN A 239 12.37 30.48 2.52
C ASN A 239 13.55 30.59 3.49
N LYS A 240 13.81 29.53 4.26
CA LYS A 240 14.92 29.41 5.22
C LYS A 240 16.27 29.02 4.58
N LEU A 241 16.34 28.75 3.27
CA LEU A 241 17.58 28.37 2.57
C LEU A 241 18.43 29.59 2.16
N GLY A 242 19.74 29.37 2.01
CA GLY A 242 20.65 30.35 1.40
C GLY A 242 20.44 30.48 -0.11
N ALA A 243 20.91 31.57 -0.72
CA ALA A 243 20.68 31.88 -2.13
C ALA A 243 21.12 30.76 -3.11
N PHE A 244 22.28 30.14 -2.85
CA PHE A 244 22.77 29.03 -3.66
C PHE A 244 21.85 27.80 -3.60
N GLN A 245 21.41 27.41 -2.40
CA GLN A 245 20.50 26.29 -2.20
C GLN A 245 19.12 26.54 -2.82
N LYS A 246 18.60 27.78 -2.72
CA LYS A 246 17.37 28.20 -3.39
C LYS A 246 17.45 28.03 -4.90
N LYS A 247 18.60 28.35 -5.51
CA LYS A 247 18.81 28.19 -6.95
C LYS A 247 18.69 26.73 -7.39
N ASP A 248 19.32 25.83 -6.65
CA ASP A 248 19.46 24.42 -7.03
C ASP A 248 18.27 23.53 -6.63
N LEU A 249 17.41 23.98 -5.70
CA LEU A 249 16.25 23.21 -5.25
C LEU A 249 15.30 22.88 -6.42
N LYS A 250 14.94 21.60 -6.50
CA LYS A 250 13.82 21.09 -7.31
C LYS A 250 13.08 20.04 -6.51
N ALA A 251 11.75 20.10 -6.55
CA ALA A 251 10.87 19.22 -5.82
C ALA A 251 9.75 18.68 -6.70
N HIS A 252 9.47 17.39 -6.54
CA HIS A 252 8.38 16.70 -7.19
C HIS A 252 7.42 16.14 -6.14
N VAL A 253 6.12 16.40 -6.28
CA VAL A 253 5.07 15.90 -5.39
C VAL A 253 4.12 15.03 -6.21
N SER A 254 4.20 13.71 -6.05
CA SER A 254 3.32 12.75 -6.70
C SER A 254 2.16 12.40 -5.76
N LEU A 255 0.93 12.57 -6.24
CA LEU A 255 -0.31 12.20 -5.56
C LEU A 255 -0.90 10.98 -6.27
N LEU A 256 -0.98 9.87 -5.54
CA LEU A 256 -1.41 8.57 -6.06
C LEU A 256 -2.65 8.08 -5.32
N ASP A 257 -3.74 7.88 -6.05
CA ASP A 257 -4.97 7.30 -5.48
C ASP A 257 -5.45 6.13 -6.34
N ILE A 258 -6.20 5.20 -5.74
CA ILE A 258 -6.76 4.07 -6.49
C ILE A 258 -7.97 4.49 -7.34
N ASN A 259 -8.59 5.64 -7.01
CA ASN A 259 -9.89 6.06 -7.51
C ASN A 259 -9.80 7.25 -8.49
N TYR A 260 -10.26 7.05 -9.74
CA TYR A 260 -10.27 8.10 -10.77
C TYR A 260 -11.10 9.34 -10.38
N PRO A 261 -12.30 9.22 -9.80
CA PRO A 261 -13.04 10.39 -9.28
C PRO A 261 -12.25 11.21 -8.26
N ILE A 262 -11.49 10.58 -7.35
CA ILE A 262 -10.60 11.30 -6.43
C ILE A 262 -9.54 12.10 -7.19
N ILE A 263 -8.90 11.50 -8.20
CA ILE A 263 -7.91 12.20 -9.03
C ILE A 263 -8.55 13.36 -9.81
N ALA A 264 -9.74 13.16 -10.39
CA ALA A 264 -10.47 14.21 -11.09
C ALA A 264 -10.85 15.38 -10.16
N ARG A 265 -11.30 15.07 -8.93
CA ARG A 265 -11.59 16.07 -7.91
C ARG A 265 -10.33 16.85 -7.53
N ASN A 266 -9.21 16.18 -7.28
CA ASN A 266 -7.94 16.85 -6.97
C ASN A 266 -7.47 17.74 -8.14
N LEU A 267 -7.63 17.29 -9.39
CA LEU A 267 -7.34 18.10 -10.57
C LEU A 267 -8.17 19.40 -10.59
N ILE A 268 -9.47 19.33 -10.28
CA ILE A 268 -10.33 20.52 -10.13
C ILE A 268 -9.75 21.48 -9.08
N LEU A 269 -9.36 20.97 -7.91
CA LEU A 269 -8.79 21.81 -6.84
C LEU A 269 -7.49 22.49 -7.27
N TYR A 270 -6.57 21.78 -7.93
CA TYR A 270 -5.33 22.39 -8.44
C TYR A 270 -5.56 23.38 -9.59
N ILE A 271 -6.57 23.19 -10.43
CA ILE A 271 -6.96 24.18 -11.44
C ILE A 271 -7.58 25.42 -10.80
N LEU A 272 -8.35 25.28 -9.71
CA LEU A 272 -8.83 26.42 -8.94
C LEU A 272 -7.67 27.21 -8.30
N VAL A 273 -6.61 26.52 -7.83
CA VAL A 273 -5.36 27.17 -7.39
C VAL A 273 -4.73 27.96 -8.54
N ASP A 274 -4.62 27.39 -9.73
CA ASP A 274 -4.07 28.07 -10.91
C ASP A 274 -4.90 29.31 -11.30
N GLN A 275 -6.24 29.20 -11.26
CA GLN A 275 -7.12 30.34 -11.48
C GLN A 275 -6.95 31.44 -10.41
N MET A 276 -6.73 31.08 -9.15
CA MET A 276 -6.43 32.05 -8.10
C MET A 276 -5.09 32.76 -8.33
N ILE A 277 -4.05 32.04 -8.79
CA ILE A 277 -2.76 32.63 -9.18
C ILE A 277 -2.95 33.62 -10.32
N ALA A 278 -3.74 33.25 -11.35
CA ALA A 278 -4.00 34.12 -12.50
C ALA A 278 -4.87 35.35 -12.18
N ALA A 279 -5.70 35.27 -11.14
CA ALA A 279 -6.63 36.33 -10.74
C ALA A 279 -6.05 37.32 -9.71
N GLU A 280 -4.77 37.21 -9.34
CA GLU A 280 -4.16 38.05 -8.29
C GLU A 280 -4.18 39.55 -8.60
N ASP A 281 -3.85 39.92 -9.85
CA ASP A 281 -3.89 41.31 -10.33
C ASP A 281 -5.26 41.69 -10.93
N GLY A 282 -6.26 40.82 -10.78
CA GLY A 282 -7.58 40.96 -11.38
C GLY A 282 -8.63 41.61 -10.47
N ASP A 283 -9.89 41.52 -10.90
CA ASP A 283 -11.05 41.96 -10.13
C ASP A 283 -11.19 41.19 -8.81
N GLU A 284 -11.22 41.92 -7.69
CA GLU A 284 -11.26 41.35 -6.35
C GLU A 284 -12.50 40.47 -6.13
N LYS A 285 -13.63 40.84 -6.74
CA LYS A 285 -14.88 40.08 -6.65
C LYS A 285 -14.76 38.72 -7.35
N THR A 286 -14.11 38.69 -8.51
CA THR A 286 -13.79 37.45 -9.24
C THR A 286 -12.84 36.57 -8.44
N ARG A 287 -11.77 37.13 -7.86
CA ARG A 287 -10.83 36.39 -7.00
C ARG A 287 -11.53 35.77 -5.79
N LEU A 288 -12.42 36.53 -5.15
CA LEU A 288 -13.20 36.06 -4.01
C LEU A 288 -14.20 34.95 -4.41
N GLU A 289 -14.81 35.04 -5.58
CA GLU A 289 -15.70 34.00 -6.09
C GLU A 289 -14.95 32.69 -6.40
N ILE A 290 -13.74 32.77 -6.98
CA ILE A 290 -12.87 31.59 -7.19
C ILE A 290 -12.49 30.98 -5.84
N GLN A 291 -12.07 31.80 -4.87
CA GLN A 291 -11.72 31.33 -3.53
C GLN A 291 -12.91 30.68 -2.83
N ALA A 292 -14.09 31.28 -2.90
CA ALA A 292 -15.31 30.71 -2.37
C ALA A 292 -15.66 29.38 -3.06
N THR A 293 -15.52 29.30 -4.38
CA THR A 293 -15.72 28.06 -5.12
C THR A 293 -14.78 26.97 -4.62
N PHE A 294 -13.49 27.28 -4.45
CA PHE A 294 -12.50 26.33 -3.93
C PHE A 294 -12.86 25.84 -2.52
N VAL A 295 -13.13 26.74 -1.58
CA VAL A 295 -13.51 26.39 -0.21
C VAL A 295 -14.77 25.53 -0.17
N TYR A 296 -15.84 25.94 -0.87
CA TYR A 296 -17.12 25.22 -0.85
C TYR A 296 -17.09 23.88 -1.59
N VAL A 297 -16.36 23.76 -2.70
CA VAL A 297 -16.16 22.47 -3.37
C VAL A 297 -15.36 21.52 -2.47
N TYR A 298 -14.41 22.05 -1.71
CA TYR A 298 -13.56 21.26 -0.82
C TYR A 298 -14.30 20.73 0.42
N MET A 299 -15.03 21.58 1.15
CA MET A 299 -15.66 21.21 2.43
C MET A 299 -17.19 21.09 2.41
N GLY A 300 -17.87 21.70 1.43
CA GLY A 300 -19.33 21.79 1.39
C GLY A 300 -20.03 20.58 0.77
N TRP A 301 -21.14 20.14 1.38
CA TRP A 301 -22.02 19.11 0.81
C TRP A 301 -22.92 19.68 -0.28
N ILE A 302 -23.51 20.84 0.00
CA ILE A 302 -24.18 21.66 -0.98
C ILE A 302 -23.43 22.98 -1.06
N ILE A 303 -23.44 23.62 -2.24
CA ILE A 303 -22.62 24.79 -2.55
C ILE A 303 -23.48 25.91 -3.13
N PRO A 304 -23.10 27.19 -2.94
CA PRO A 304 -23.78 28.31 -3.57
C PRO A 304 -23.91 28.14 -5.09
N SER A 305 -24.98 28.67 -5.68
CA SER A 305 -25.26 28.53 -7.11
C SER A 305 -24.12 29.08 -7.98
N TYR A 306 -23.56 30.24 -7.62
CA TYR A 306 -22.42 30.81 -8.33
C TYR A 306 -21.15 29.94 -8.21
N CYS A 307 -20.92 29.29 -7.07
CA CYS A 307 -19.82 28.32 -6.91
C CYS A 307 -20.04 27.09 -7.78
N HIS A 308 -21.28 26.62 -7.88
CA HIS A 308 -21.65 25.51 -8.75
C HIS A 308 -21.43 25.85 -10.23
N ASP A 309 -21.87 27.03 -10.67
CA ASP A 309 -21.69 27.46 -12.06
C ASP A 309 -20.19 27.57 -12.41
N ARG A 310 -19.39 28.09 -11.48
CA ARG A 310 -17.92 28.10 -11.59
C ARG A 310 -17.33 26.69 -11.65
N LEU A 311 -17.78 25.77 -10.79
CA LEU A 311 -17.36 24.37 -10.81
C LEU A 311 -17.66 23.71 -12.17
N MET A 312 -18.87 23.93 -12.73
CA MET A 312 -19.23 23.41 -14.06
C MET A 312 -18.34 23.99 -15.16
N SER A 313 -18.02 25.29 -15.08
CA SER A 313 -17.06 25.94 -15.99
C SER A 313 -15.66 25.31 -15.87
N VAL A 314 -15.17 25.03 -14.66
CA VAL A 314 -13.88 24.35 -14.45
C VAL A 314 -13.89 22.93 -14.99
N CYS A 315 -14.94 22.15 -14.78
CA CYS A 315 -15.08 20.81 -15.37
C CYS A 315 -15.03 20.85 -16.90
N THR A 316 -15.68 21.84 -17.50
CA THR A 316 -15.68 22.05 -18.96
C THR A 316 -14.28 22.44 -19.46
N ASP A 317 -13.61 23.37 -18.79
CA ASP A 317 -12.24 23.80 -19.10
C ASP A 317 -11.24 22.63 -18.99
N ILE A 318 -11.32 21.84 -17.92
CA ILE A 318 -10.48 20.65 -17.76
C ILE A 318 -10.72 19.66 -18.89
N LYS A 319 -11.98 19.39 -19.25
CA LYS A 319 -12.30 18.48 -20.36
C LYS A 319 -11.62 18.93 -21.66
N ASP A 320 -11.73 20.21 -22.00
CA ASP A 320 -11.08 20.78 -23.19
C ASP A 320 -9.54 20.67 -23.11
N ARG A 321 -8.95 21.03 -21.97
CA ARG A 321 -7.50 20.91 -21.73
C ARG A 321 -7.00 19.49 -21.89
N LEU A 322 -7.73 18.50 -21.38
CA LEU A 322 -7.34 17.09 -21.44
C LEU A 322 -7.51 16.47 -22.83
N GLN A 323 -8.39 17.03 -23.66
CA GLN A 323 -8.60 16.59 -25.04
C GLN A 323 -7.54 17.12 -26.02
N SER A 324 -6.85 18.21 -25.67
CA SER A 324 -5.72 18.73 -26.45
C SER A 324 -4.50 17.79 -26.42
N THR A 325 -3.68 17.80 -27.48
CA THR A 325 -2.47 16.99 -27.60
C THR A 325 -1.24 17.88 -27.85
N PRO A 326 -0.31 18.04 -26.89
CA PRO A 326 -0.37 17.53 -25.51
C PRO A 326 -1.42 18.26 -24.65
N PRO A 327 -1.88 17.67 -23.53
CA PRO A 327 -2.83 18.31 -22.62
C PRO A 327 -2.35 19.68 -22.12
N ARG A 328 -3.24 20.68 -22.09
CA ARG A 328 -2.96 22.07 -21.68
C ARG A 328 -3.10 22.29 -20.17
N LEU A 329 -2.16 21.74 -19.39
CA LEU A 329 -2.07 21.95 -17.94
C LEU A 329 -1.02 23.02 -17.57
N PRO A 330 -1.13 23.66 -16.39
CA PRO A 330 -0.08 24.55 -15.86
C PRO A 330 1.27 23.84 -15.84
N THR A 331 2.36 24.58 -16.08
CA THR A 331 3.71 23.98 -16.22
C THR A 331 4.20 23.23 -14.98
N TRP A 332 3.68 23.57 -13.80
CA TRP A 332 3.96 22.93 -12.52
C TRP A 332 3.05 21.73 -12.24
N LEU A 333 2.00 21.46 -13.03
CA LEU A 333 1.03 20.38 -12.82
C LEU A 333 1.09 19.33 -13.94
N HIS A 334 0.98 18.05 -13.58
CA HIS A 334 0.93 16.93 -14.52
C HIS A 334 -0.18 15.96 -14.13
N LEU A 335 -0.90 15.44 -15.12
CA LEU A 335 -1.80 14.31 -14.98
C LEU A 335 -1.23 13.16 -15.81
N ASP A 336 -1.04 11.99 -15.18
CA ASP A 336 -0.56 10.82 -15.89
C ASP A 336 -1.51 10.46 -17.05
N LYS A 337 -0.93 10.12 -18.21
CA LYS A 337 -1.68 9.90 -19.46
C LYS A 337 -2.72 8.78 -19.32
N SER A 338 -2.46 7.75 -18.51
CA SER A 338 -3.41 6.65 -18.31
C SER A 338 -4.69 7.10 -17.60
N CYS A 339 -4.66 8.24 -16.89
CA CYS A 339 -5.80 8.79 -16.17
C CYS A 339 -6.76 9.59 -17.05
N ILE A 340 -6.31 10.11 -18.20
CA ILE A 340 -7.11 11.02 -19.03
C ILE A 340 -8.39 10.34 -19.51
N LYS A 341 -8.28 9.16 -20.13
CA LYS A 341 -9.42 8.45 -20.72
C LYS A 341 -10.48 8.06 -19.68
N PRO A 342 -10.13 7.54 -18.49
CA PRO A 342 -11.11 7.27 -17.43
C PRO A 342 -11.72 8.52 -16.78
N ILE A 343 -11.00 9.65 -16.74
CA ILE A 343 -11.51 10.89 -16.11
C ILE A 343 -12.55 11.59 -16.98
N LEU A 344 -12.41 11.57 -18.31
CA LEU A 344 -13.35 12.28 -19.20
C LEU A 344 -14.83 11.89 -18.99
N PRO A 345 -15.21 10.60 -18.90
CA PRO A 345 -16.58 10.20 -18.57
C PRO A 345 -17.07 10.66 -17.19
N ILE A 346 -16.18 10.75 -16.20
CA ILE A 346 -16.52 11.23 -14.85
C ILE A 346 -16.86 12.72 -14.88
N LEU A 347 -16.08 13.51 -15.64
CA LEU A 347 -16.39 14.92 -15.86
C LEU A 347 -17.72 15.08 -16.61
N ASP A 348 -17.97 14.26 -17.63
CA ASP A 348 -19.24 14.26 -18.35
C ASP A 348 -20.42 13.93 -17.44
N PHE A 349 -20.24 12.95 -16.57
CA PHE A 349 -21.23 12.60 -15.57
C PHE A 349 -21.51 13.79 -14.63
N TRP A 350 -20.48 14.42 -14.05
CA TRP A 350 -20.68 15.59 -13.18
C TRP A 350 -21.30 16.80 -13.88
N LEU A 351 -20.99 17.01 -15.16
CA LEU A 351 -21.57 18.09 -15.98
C LEU A 351 -23.03 17.84 -16.34
N THR A 352 -23.45 16.58 -16.47
CA THR A 352 -24.78 16.22 -16.99
C THR A 352 -25.73 15.68 -15.92
N ASN A 353 -25.25 15.40 -14.71
CA ASN A 353 -26.06 14.85 -13.63
C ASN A 353 -27.13 15.84 -13.16
N LYS A 354 -28.37 15.60 -13.58
CA LYS A 354 -29.54 16.37 -13.16
C LYS A 354 -30.33 15.69 -12.03
N THR A 355 -29.99 14.47 -11.66
CA THR A 355 -30.76 13.67 -10.68
C THR A 355 -30.30 13.92 -9.24
N LEU A 356 -29.09 14.47 -9.04
CA LEU A 356 -28.57 14.83 -7.73
C LEU A 356 -29.09 16.21 -7.28
N THR A 357 -30.10 16.22 -6.41
CA THR A 357 -30.60 17.44 -5.78
C THR A 357 -29.98 17.67 -4.40
N PRO A 358 -29.93 18.92 -3.89
CA PRO A 358 -29.49 19.22 -2.51
C PRO A 358 -30.21 18.36 -1.47
N VAL A 359 -31.54 18.19 -1.62
CA VAL A 359 -32.37 17.38 -0.72
C VAL A 359 -31.95 15.90 -0.76
N ARG A 360 -31.70 15.35 -1.94
CA ARG A 360 -31.31 13.95 -2.09
C ARG A 360 -29.94 13.68 -1.46
N LEU A 361 -28.98 14.58 -1.67
CA LEU A 361 -27.65 14.46 -1.08
C LEU A 361 -27.69 14.59 0.45
N LEU A 362 -28.39 15.59 0.99
CA LEU A 362 -28.50 15.82 2.44
C LEU A 362 -29.31 14.74 3.18
N LYS A 363 -30.06 13.89 2.47
CA LYS A 363 -30.67 12.67 3.05
C LYS A 363 -29.65 11.55 3.26
N SER A 364 -28.59 11.51 2.45
CA SER A 364 -27.52 10.51 2.55
C SER A 364 -26.37 10.97 3.46
N MET A 365 -26.23 12.27 3.70
CA MET A 365 -25.17 12.86 4.52
C MET A 365 -25.71 13.27 5.91
N SER A 366 -25.07 12.83 6.98
CA SER A 366 -25.43 13.25 8.34
C SER A 366 -24.21 13.77 9.11
N HIS A 367 -24.39 14.92 9.79
CA HIS A 367 -23.36 15.52 10.63
C HIS A 367 -23.56 15.04 12.06
N LYS A 368 -22.50 14.46 12.63
CA LYS A 368 -22.41 14.07 14.03
C LYS A 368 -20.99 14.38 14.48
N SER A 369 -20.83 15.29 15.44
CA SER A 369 -19.52 15.63 15.97
C SER A 369 -18.83 14.42 16.61
N ALA A 370 -17.50 14.47 16.72
CA ALA A 370 -16.73 13.45 17.43
C ALA A 370 -17.19 13.35 18.90
N ALA A 371 -17.41 14.49 19.58
CA ALA A 371 -17.95 14.50 20.95
C ALA A 371 -19.30 13.79 21.08
N GLU A 372 -20.24 14.01 20.15
CA GLU A 372 -21.53 13.31 20.16
C GLU A 372 -21.42 11.82 19.87
N SER A 373 -20.47 11.44 19.01
CA SER A 373 -20.17 10.03 18.74
C SER A 373 -19.66 9.34 20.00
N ILE A 374 -18.76 9.99 20.76
CA ILE A 374 -18.28 9.48 22.04
C ILE A 374 -19.41 9.44 23.09
N ARG A 375 -20.25 10.46 23.21
CA ARG A 375 -21.42 10.42 24.12
C ARG A 375 -22.33 9.24 23.82
N SER A 376 -22.62 9.00 22.55
CA SER A 376 -23.41 7.86 22.10
C SER A 376 -22.80 6.51 22.52
N LEU A 377 -21.47 6.39 22.54
CA LEU A 377 -20.77 5.18 23.00
C LEU A 377 -20.82 5.03 24.53
N ILE A 378 -20.71 6.14 25.27
CA ILE A 378 -20.85 6.17 26.74
C ILE A 378 -22.26 5.73 27.13
N ASP A 379 -23.28 6.26 26.46
CA ASP A 379 -24.68 5.95 26.72
C ASP A 379 -25.03 4.49 26.37
N SER A 380 -24.29 3.89 25.44
CA SER A 380 -24.47 2.50 24.99
C SER A 380 -23.69 1.47 25.83
N ASP A 381 -23.02 1.90 26.91
CA ASP A 381 -22.23 1.07 27.82
C ASP A 381 -21.16 0.20 27.12
N TYR A 382 -20.47 0.78 26.14
CA TYR A 382 -19.43 0.07 25.38
C TYR A 382 -18.23 -0.29 26.29
N PRO A 383 -17.74 -1.55 26.29
CA PRO A 383 -16.69 -1.99 27.20
C PRO A 383 -15.41 -1.15 27.14
N GLY A 384 -14.85 -0.77 28.30
CA GLY A 384 -13.60 0.00 28.42
C GLY A 384 -13.74 1.52 28.23
N VAL A 385 -14.88 2.00 27.73
CA VAL A 385 -15.12 3.45 27.53
C VAL A 385 -15.36 4.14 28.88
N ARG A 386 -16.16 3.55 29.79
CA ARG A 386 -16.49 4.18 31.08
C ARG A 386 -15.26 4.41 31.95
N GLU A 387 -14.36 3.43 32.05
CA GLU A 387 -13.13 3.53 32.84
C GLU A 387 -12.21 4.63 32.28
N SER A 388 -12.06 4.68 30.95
CA SER A 388 -11.29 5.71 30.25
C SER A 388 -11.87 7.11 30.51
N MET A 389 -13.19 7.27 30.33
CA MET A 389 -13.88 8.55 30.54
C MET A 389 -13.82 9.02 31.99
N ALA A 390 -13.92 8.12 32.96
CA ALA A 390 -13.78 8.47 34.37
C ALA A 390 -12.39 9.05 34.68
N SER A 391 -11.34 8.53 34.03
CA SER A 391 -9.98 9.09 34.16
C SER A 391 -9.87 10.47 33.54
N GLN A 392 -10.29 10.62 32.28
CA GLN A 392 -10.23 11.90 31.58
C GLN A 392 -11.07 12.98 32.27
N ARG A 393 -12.21 12.60 32.86
CA ARG A 393 -13.05 13.51 33.65
C ARG A 393 -12.30 14.03 34.90
N ARG A 394 -11.53 13.19 35.59
CA ARG A 394 -10.67 13.62 36.71
C ARG A 394 -9.58 14.59 36.26
N ASP A 395 -9.02 14.38 35.08
CA ASP A 395 -8.01 15.28 34.52
C ASP A 395 -8.60 16.63 34.11
N ALA A 396 -9.79 16.64 33.49
CA ALA A 396 -10.52 17.87 33.21
C ALA A 396 -10.83 18.67 34.49
N GLU A 397 -11.25 17.99 35.57
CA GLU A 397 -11.44 18.65 36.87
C GLU A 397 -10.12 19.18 37.47
N ARG A 398 -8.99 18.52 37.21
CA ARG A 398 -7.68 18.97 37.67
C ARG A 398 -7.23 20.21 36.90
N SER A 399 -7.32 20.19 35.58
CA SER A 399 -7.01 21.32 34.70
C SER A 399 -7.85 22.56 35.02
N LEU A 400 -9.14 22.36 35.30
CA LEU A 400 -10.05 23.44 35.68
C LEU A 400 -9.72 24.04 37.06
N ARG A 401 -9.16 23.24 37.99
CA ARG A 401 -8.68 23.74 39.29
C ARG A 401 -7.42 24.59 39.16
N SER A 402 -6.53 24.24 38.25
CA SER A 402 -5.23 24.91 38.06
C SER A 402 -5.21 25.96 36.93
N ILE A 403 -6.34 26.23 36.27
CA ILE A 403 -6.43 27.25 35.22
C ILE A 403 -6.11 28.64 35.78
N SER A 404 -5.33 29.44 35.05
CA SER A 404 -5.03 30.83 35.41
C SER A 404 -6.25 31.74 35.21
N ASP A 405 -6.29 32.89 35.88
CA ASP A 405 -7.41 33.84 35.78
C ASP A 405 -7.63 34.34 34.34
N ASP A 406 -6.56 34.66 33.61
CA ASP A 406 -6.66 35.09 32.21
C ASP A 406 -7.23 33.99 31.31
N LYS A 407 -6.77 32.75 31.50
CA LYS A 407 -7.27 31.59 30.74
C LYS A 407 -8.71 31.25 31.11
N LEU A 408 -9.10 31.48 32.36
CA LEU A 408 -10.48 31.27 32.81
C LEU A 408 -11.43 32.27 32.16
N VAL A 409 -11.04 33.55 32.05
CA VAL A 409 -11.83 34.57 31.35
C VAL A 409 -12.01 34.19 29.88
N LEU A 410 -10.91 33.83 29.20
CA LEU A 410 -10.96 33.39 27.80
C LEU A 410 -11.83 32.14 27.60
N LEU A 411 -11.67 31.13 28.47
CA LEU A 411 -12.49 29.91 28.43
C LEU A 411 -13.97 30.23 28.66
N ALA A 412 -14.27 31.09 29.64
CA ALA A 412 -15.64 31.48 29.96
C ALA A 412 -16.30 32.23 28.80
N GLN A 413 -15.56 33.10 28.11
CA GLN A 413 -16.04 33.79 26.92
C GLN A 413 -16.27 32.83 25.75
N ALA A 414 -15.29 31.96 25.45
CA ALA A 414 -15.39 30.97 24.39
C ALA A 414 -16.57 29.99 24.59
N MET A 415 -16.81 29.58 25.84
CA MET A 415 -17.92 28.70 26.22
C MET A 415 -19.23 29.45 26.54
N ARG A 416 -19.28 30.78 26.31
CA ARG A 416 -20.45 31.65 26.57
C ARG A 416 -21.04 31.45 27.97
N TRP A 417 -20.21 31.50 29.00
CA TRP A 417 -20.68 31.42 30.39
C TRP A 417 -21.56 32.64 30.71
N PRO A 418 -22.58 32.49 31.56
CA PRO A 418 -23.42 33.61 31.99
C PRO A 418 -22.58 34.80 32.50
N GLY A 419 -22.74 35.97 31.87
CA GLY A 419 -22.02 37.20 32.25
C GLY A 419 -20.54 37.29 31.83
N ALA A 420 -19.99 36.31 31.09
CA ALA A 420 -18.56 36.23 30.78
C ALA A 420 -17.98 37.39 29.98
N GLY A 421 -18.81 38.13 29.23
CA GLY A 421 -18.37 39.31 28.48
C GLY A 421 -17.96 40.50 29.36
N GLN A 422 -18.38 40.53 30.63
CA GLN A 422 -18.14 41.65 31.55
C GLN A 422 -17.67 41.21 32.95
N ALA A 423 -17.75 39.92 33.29
CA ALA A 423 -17.39 39.40 34.59
C ALA A 423 -15.87 39.34 34.84
N SER A 424 -15.46 39.69 36.05
CA SER A 424 -14.10 39.49 36.55
C SER A 424 -13.77 38.01 36.76
N ALA A 425 -12.49 37.64 36.73
CA ALA A 425 -12.07 36.26 37.01
C ALA A 425 -12.57 35.74 38.37
N LYS A 426 -12.69 36.63 39.38
CA LYS A 426 -13.23 36.29 40.71
C LYS A 426 -14.71 35.89 40.65
N GLU A 427 -15.52 36.59 39.85
CA GLU A 427 -16.94 36.26 39.65
C GLU A 427 -17.11 34.95 38.89
N LEU A 428 -16.28 34.73 37.86
CA LEU A 428 -16.25 33.48 37.11
C LEU A 428 -15.85 32.29 37.98
N ARG A 429 -14.85 32.45 38.88
CA ARG A 429 -14.50 31.41 39.86
C ARG A 429 -15.64 31.13 40.85
N LYS A 430 -16.38 32.15 41.28
CA LYS A 430 -17.54 31.97 42.16
C LYS A 430 -18.64 31.17 41.46
N LEU A 431 -18.93 31.47 40.20
CA LEU A 431 -19.87 30.71 39.37
C LEU A 431 -19.41 29.25 39.20
N LEU A 432 -18.12 29.07 38.91
CA LEU A 432 -17.47 27.77 38.72
C LEU A 432 -17.48 26.88 39.96
N ASN A 433 -17.47 27.46 41.16
CA ASN A 433 -17.49 26.71 42.42
C ASN A 433 -18.87 26.13 42.76
N THR A 434 -19.93 26.46 42.02
CA THR A 434 -21.23 25.81 42.20
C THR A 434 -21.19 24.39 41.61
N SER A 435 -21.65 23.37 42.36
CA SER A 435 -21.47 21.95 41.98
C SER A 435 -22.06 21.62 40.61
N LYS A 436 -23.27 22.12 40.32
CA LYS A 436 -23.97 21.90 39.05
C LYS A 436 -23.25 22.56 37.87
N PHE A 437 -22.79 23.80 38.04
CA PHE A 437 -22.07 24.49 36.97
C PHE A 437 -20.69 23.87 36.74
N LYS A 438 -19.96 23.55 37.82
CA LYS A 438 -18.68 22.85 37.75
C LYS A 438 -18.79 21.55 36.97
N SER A 439 -19.77 20.69 37.31
CA SER A 439 -19.96 19.43 36.60
C SER A 439 -20.24 19.67 35.12
N ARG A 440 -21.12 20.61 34.79
CA ARG A 440 -21.43 20.97 33.39
C ARG A 440 -20.19 21.41 32.61
N ILE A 441 -19.36 22.26 33.21
CA ILE A 441 -18.11 22.73 32.57
C ILE A 441 -17.09 21.60 32.43
N VAL A 442 -16.97 20.73 33.43
CA VAL A 442 -16.11 19.54 33.36
C VAL A 442 -16.54 18.62 32.24
N ASP A 443 -17.84 18.38 32.09
CA ASP A 443 -18.37 17.53 31.03
C ASP A 443 -18.19 18.19 29.65
N GLN A 444 -18.30 19.52 29.55
CA GLN A 444 -17.96 20.26 28.32
C GLN A 444 -16.47 20.19 27.98
N LEU A 445 -15.58 20.35 28.97
CA LEU A 445 -14.13 20.25 28.79
C LEU A 445 -13.69 18.84 28.42
N LEU A 446 -14.32 17.81 28.99
CA LEU A 446 -14.09 16.42 28.61
C LEU A 446 -14.42 16.22 27.13
N MET A 447 -15.56 16.76 26.68
CA MET A 447 -16.02 16.60 25.31
C MET A 447 -15.18 17.40 24.31
N ALA A 448 -14.69 18.57 24.71
CA ALA A 448 -13.76 19.40 23.94
C ALA A 448 -12.37 18.76 23.72
N GLN A 449 -12.12 17.55 24.24
CA GLN A 449 -10.93 16.75 23.91
C GLN A 449 -11.12 15.95 22.61
N PHE A 450 -12.36 15.73 22.17
CA PHE A 450 -12.69 14.92 20.99
C PHE A 450 -12.93 15.75 19.73
N ASP A 451 -13.29 17.02 19.87
CA ASP A 451 -13.36 17.99 18.77
C ASP A 451 -12.70 19.31 19.19
N LYS A 452 -12.30 20.11 18.20
CA LYS A 452 -11.63 21.41 18.43
C LYS A 452 -12.55 22.62 18.23
N ASN A 453 -13.86 22.43 18.26
CA ASN A 453 -14.78 23.50 17.86
C ASN A 453 -14.75 24.70 18.81
N ILE A 454 -14.59 24.47 20.11
CA ILE A 454 -14.47 25.56 21.10
C ILE A 454 -13.12 26.26 20.98
N GLU A 455 -12.02 25.50 20.88
CA GLU A 455 -10.65 26.02 20.76
C GLU A 455 -10.50 26.92 19.52
N LEU A 456 -11.11 26.52 18.40
CA LEU A 456 -11.01 27.22 17.12
C LEU A 456 -12.11 28.27 16.90
N GLY A 457 -13.05 28.44 17.83
CA GLY A 457 -14.17 29.37 17.68
C GLY A 457 -15.23 28.93 16.66
N LEU A 458 -15.30 27.64 16.32
CA LEU A 458 -16.24 27.05 15.35
C LEU A 458 -17.60 26.70 15.97
N ALA A 459 -17.71 26.60 17.31
CA ALA A 459 -18.94 26.18 17.99
C ALA A 459 -20.21 26.96 17.58
N PRO A 460 -20.19 28.30 17.39
CA PRO A 460 -21.36 29.03 16.90
C PRO A 460 -21.78 28.60 15.50
N GLU A 461 -20.82 28.38 14.59
CA GLU A 461 -21.10 27.95 13.22
C GLU A 461 -21.54 26.49 13.16
N GLU A 462 -21.07 25.64 14.06
CA GLU A 462 -21.57 24.26 14.21
C GLU A 462 -23.05 24.24 14.60
N GLU A 463 -23.47 25.09 15.54
CA GLU A 463 -24.88 25.24 15.91
C GLU A 463 -25.72 25.72 14.71
N TRP A 464 -25.22 26.69 13.96
CA TRP A 464 -25.81 27.11 12.69
C TRP A 464 -25.94 25.96 11.70
N TYR A 465 -24.86 25.18 11.49
CA TYR A 465 -24.82 24.09 10.52
C TYR A 465 -25.80 22.97 10.87
N ARG A 466 -26.05 22.70 12.16
CA ARG A 466 -27.05 21.70 12.58
C ARG A 466 -28.46 22.06 12.09
N GLU A 467 -28.82 23.33 12.10
CA GLU A 467 -30.15 23.80 11.69
C GLU A 467 -30.22 24.09 10.19
N VAL A 468 -29.19 24.70 9.59
CA VAL A 468 -29.21 25.17 8.18
C VAL A 468 -28.58 24.17 7.20
N GLN A 469 -27.63 23.33 7.67
CA GLN A 469 -26.85 22.35 6.89
C GLN A 469 -25.95 22.95 5.79
N VAL A 470 -25.50 24.20 5.97
CA VAL A 470 -24.53 24.88 5.11
C VAL A 470 -23.56 25.71 5.94
N PHE A 471 -22.33 25.90 5.45
CA PHE A 471 -21.36 26.82 6.04
C PHE A 471 -21.67 28.27 5.71
N VAL A 472 -21.32 29.18 6.61
CA VAL A 472 -21.62 30.61 6.51
C VAL A 472 -20.73 31.25 5.42
N PRO A 473 -21.31 31.96 4.43
CA PRO A 473 -20.56 32.71 3.42
C PRO A 473 -19.73 33.84 4.02
N PRO A 474 -18.61 34.22 3.40
CA PRO A 474 -17.79 35.33 3.88
C PRO A 474 -18.57 36.64 3.75
N ALA A 475 -18.29 37.58 4.66
CA ALA A 475 -18.99 38.86 4.75
C ALA A 475 -19.14 39.61 3.40
N PRO A 476 -18.11 39.69 2.52
CA PRO A 476 -18.24 40.41 1.26
C PRO A 476 -19.13 39.71 0.21
N LEU A 477 -19.65 38.50 0.49
CA LEU A 477 -20.60 37.78 -0.37
C LEU A 477 -21.98 37.60 0.28
N LEU A 478 -22.22 38.16 1.48
CA LEU A 478 -23.51 38.03 2.16
C LEU A 478 -24.66 38.72 1.41
N ASP A 479 -24.37 39.73 0.57
CA ASP A 479 -25.35 40.37 -0.31
C ASP A 479 -26.02 39.37 -1.28
N ARG A 480 -25.32 38.28 -1.62
CA ARG A 480 -25.84 37.17 -2.44
C ARG A 480 -26.63 36.13 -1.65
N HIS A 481 -26.73 36.28 -0.33
CA HIS A 481 -27.35 35.32 0.57
C HIS A 481 -28.29 36.00 1.58
N PRO A 482 -29.44 36.56 1.12
CA PRO A 482 -30.36 37.28 1.99
C PRO A 482 -30.79 36.46 3.22
N GLY A 483 -30.68 37.06 4.41
CA GLY A 483 -31.04 36.43 5.68
C GLY A 483 -29.87 35.74 6.39
N PHE A 484 -28.71 35.57 5.75
CA PHE A 484 -27.52 34.97 6.38
C PHE A 484 -26.84 35.93 7.36
N GLU A 485 -27.11 37.23 7.30
CA GLU A 485 -26.72 38.22 8.33
C GLU A 485 -27.23 37.85 9.74
N ALA A 486 -28.26 36.98 9.82
CA ALA A 486 -28.75 36.41 11.06
C ALA A 486 -27.66 35.70 11.89
N PHE A 487 -26.66 35.09 11.23
CA PHE A 487 -25.55 34.45 11.94
C PHE A 487 -24.75 35.47 12.74
N ALA A 488 -24.33 36.57 12.10
CA ALA A 488 -23.60 37.65 12.75
C ALA A 488 -24.42 38.28 13.89
N ASN A 489 -25.72 38.53 13.65
CA ASN A 489 -26.63 39.07 14.66
C ASN A 489 -26.75 38.14 15.89
N SER A 490 -26.75 36.82 15.69
CA SER A 490 -26.82 35.84 16.78
C SER A 490 -25.58 35.82 17.66
N GLN A 491 -24.42 36.21 17.14
CA GLN A 491 -23.16 36.27 17.90
C GLN A 491 -23.13 37.43 18.89
N HIS A 492 -23.90 38.49 18.63
CA HIS A 492 -23.98 39.69 19.47
C HIS A 492 -25.18 39.68 20.44
N ALA A 493 -26.07 38.70 20.33
CA ALA A 493 -27.22 38.58 21.22
C ALA A 493 -26.79 38.10 22.62
N THR A 494 -26.97 38.93 23.64
CA THR A 494 -26.92 38.49 25.05
C THR A 494 -28.14 37.60 25.28
N SER A 495 -27.93 36.34 25.68
CA SER A 495 -29.00 35.35 25.78
C SER A 495 -30.03 35.70 26.86
N ASP A 496 -31.07 36.44 26.50
CA ASP A 496 -32.25 36.67 27.35
C ASP A 496 -33.26 35.52 27.17
N GLY A 497 -32.91 34.36 27.73
CA GLY A 497 -33.82 33.24 28.00
C GLY A 497 -34.22 32.32 26.83
N PRO A 498 -34.96 31.22 27.12
CA PRO A 498 -35.29 30.16 26.14
C PRO A 498 -36.14 30.60 24.94
N SER A 499 -36.84 31.74 25.04
CA SER A 499 -37.74 32.24 24.00
C SER A 499 -36.98 32.86 22.81
N GLU A 500 -35.86 33.54 23.05
CA GLU A 500 -35.05 34.11 21.96
C GLU A 500 -34.27 33.04 21.20
N GLU A 501 -33.78 32.01 21.89
CA GLU A 501 -33.14 30.85 21.25
C GLU A 501 -34.10 30.11 20.30
N ALA A 502 -35.36 29.95 20.70
CA ALA A 502 -36.39 29.34 19.87
C ALA A 502 -36.70 30.19 18.61
N LYS A 503 -36.66 31.52 18.71
CA LYS A 503 -36.84 32.43 17.57
C LYS A 503 -35.69 32.33 16.57
N VAL A 504 -34.44 32.32 17.05
CA VAL A 504 -33.24 32.15 16.21
C VAL A 504 -33.27 30.81 15.48
N LYS A 505 -33.58 29.71 16.18
CA LYS A 505 -33.73 28.38 15.55
C LYS A 505 -34.84 28.36 14.50
N THR A 506 -35.93 29.08 14.74
CA THR A 506 -37.02 29.21 13.76
C THR A 506 -36.58 29.95 12.50
N GLN A 507 -35.78 31.01 12.66
CA GLN A 507 -35.17 31.73 11.54
C GLN A 507 -34.22 30.82 10.74
N TYR A 508 -33.35 30.06 11.41
CA TYR A 508 -32.43 29.12 10.77
C TYR A 508 -33.15 28.05 9.96
N ARG A 509 -34.26 27.51 10.47
CA ARG A 509 -35.09 26.55 9.72
C ARG A 509 -35.74 27.13 8.47
N LYS A 510 -36.05 28.43 8.46
CA LYS A 510 -36.50 29.11 7.24
C LYS A 510 -35.35 29.22 6.24
N LEU A 511 -34.16 29.59 6.70
CA LEU A 511 -32.95 29.69 5.87
C LEU A 511 -32.54 28.34 5.27
N LYS A 512 -32.72 27.23 5.98
CA LYS A 512 -32.54 25.89 5.42
C LYS A 512 -33.37 25.68 4.15
N LYS A 513 -34.63 26.11 4.14
CA LYS A 513 -35.51 25.98 2.97
C LYS A 513 -35.02 26.82 1.79
N VAL A 514 -34.51 28.03 2.08
CA VAL A 514 -33.88 28.90 1.08
C VAL A 514 -32.65 28.22 0.49
N ALA A 515 -31.72 27.76 1.34
CA ALA A 515 -30.52 27.05 0.91
C ALA A 515 -30.86 25.81 0.05
N LEU A 516 -31.83 24.99 0.46
CA LEU A 516 -32.26 23.81 -0.31
C LEU A 516 -32.84 24.14 -1.70
N THR A 517 -33.29 25.38 -1.91
CA THR A 517 -33.89 25.83 -3.18
C THR A 517 -32.86 26.52 -4.07
N GLU A 518 -32.01 27.38 -3.49
CA GLU A 518 -31.09 28.24 -4.23
C GLU A 518 -29.70 27.60 -4.44
N TRP A 519 -29.25 26.77 -3.51
CA TRP A 519 -27.94 26.13 -3.58
C TRP A 519 -28.02 24.84 -4.40
N LYS A 520 -26.85 24.31 -4.78
CA LYS A 520 -26.72 23.12 -5.62
C LYS A 520 -25.95 22.02 -4.89
N ALA A 521 -26.20 20.77 -5.27
CA ALA A 521 -25.44 19.66 -4.73
C ALA A 521 -23.99 19.72 -5.21
N ASN A 522 -23.04 19.38 -4.35
CA ASN A 522 -21.65 19.21 -4.75
C ASN A 522 -21.50 17.87 -5.50
N VAL A 523 -21.59 17.91 -6.82
CA VAL A 523 -21.55 16.71 -7.68
C VAL A 523 -20.24 15.92 -7.57
N THR A 524 -19.14 16.57 -7.17
CA THR A 524 -17.83 15.91 -6.98
C THR A 524 -17.80 14.95 -5.78
N LEU A 525 -18.88 14.87 -4.99
CA LEU A 525 -19.07 13.87 -3.94
C LEU A 525 -19.61 12.53 -4.47
N LEU A 526 -19.93 12.43 -5.77
CA LEU A 526 -20.29 11.18 -6.42
C LEU A 526 -19.07 10.51 -7.07
N ASP A 527 -19.11 9.19 -7.17
CA ASP A 527 -18.04 8.34 -7.70
C ASP A 527 -18.01 8.25 -9.24
N GLY A 528 -18.84 9.03 -9.92
CA GLY A 528 -18.91 9.09 -11.39
C GLY A 528 -19.57 7.88 -12.07
N ASN A 529 -19.98 6.86 -11.31
CA ASN A 529 -20.60 5.62 -11.83
C ASN A 529 -22.05 5.45 -11.38
N SER A 530 -22.43 6.03 -10.24
CA SER A 530 -23.78 5.97 -9.70
C SER A 530 -24.30 7.36 -9.34
N ASP A 531 -25.58 7.59 -9.63
CA ASP A 531 -26.33 8.75 -9.16
C ASP A 531 -26.70 8.65 -7.66
N GLU A 532 -26.51 7.48 -7.04
CA GLU A 532 -26.85 7.26 -5.65
C GLU A 532 -25.74 7.75 -4.71
N PRO A 533 -25.99 8.77 -3.87
CA PRO A 533 -24.98 9.26 -2.94
C PRO A 533 -24.72 8.22 -1.85
N LEU A 534 -23.44 8.03 -1.51
CA LEU A 534 -23.03 7.20 -0.38
C LEU A 534 -23.70 7.71 0.91
N LYS A 535 -24.26 6.78 1.68
CA LYS A 535 -24.76 7.09 3.02
C LYS A 535 -23.58 7.26 3.97
N ILE A 536 -23.29 8.50 4.36
CA ILE A 536 -22.12 8.85 5.17
C ILE A 536 -22.58 9.63 6.41
N GLY A 537 -22.18 9.14 7.58
CA GLY A 537 -22.18 9.91 8.82
C GLY A 537 -20.77 10.41 9.09
N ILE A 538 -20.54 11.71 8.96
CA ILE A 538 -19.22 12.33 9.20
C ILE A 538 -19.39 13.69 9.86
N ASP A 539 -18.48 14.04 10.75
CA ASP A 539 -18.40 15.40 11.28
C ASP A 539 -17.95 16.37 10.18
N ALA A 540 -18.90 17.14 9.64
CA ALA A 540 -18.65 18.22 8.70
C ALA A 540 -17.55 19.22 9.14
N PHE A 541 -17.31 19.40 10.44
CA PHE A 541 -16.31 20.32 10.96
C PHE A 541 -14.93 19.68 11.14
N THR A 542 -14.80 18.34 11.09
CA THR A 542 -13.49 17.68 11.29
C THR A 542 -12.45 18.22 10.31
N LEU A 543 -12.79 18.39 9.03
CA LEU A 543 -11.87 18.93 8.04
C LEU A 543 -11.41 20.36 8.37
N VAL A 544 -12.35 21.21 8.78
CA VAL A 544 -12.07 22.60 9.19
C VAL A 544 -11.21 22.63 10.46
N GLN A 545 -11.48 21.73 11.41
CA GLN A 545 -10.68 21.58 12.63
C GLN A 545 -9.23 21.19 12.31
N GLN A 546 -9.03 20.25 11.38
CA GLN A 546 -7.67 19.85 10.96
C GLN A 546 -6.93 20.98 10.24
N ILE A 547 -7.63 21.75 9.40
CA ILE A 547 -7.06 22.97 8.78
C ILE A 547 -6.70 24.00 9.85
N GLY A 548 -7.61 24.29 10.78
CA GLY A 548 -7.40 25.27 11.85
C GLY A 548 -6.19 24.93 12.71
N ALA A 549 -6.06 23.66 13.12
CA ALA A 549 -4.92 23.17 13.88
C ALA A 549 -3.59 23.29 13.08
N PHE A 550 -3.62 22.94 11.79
CA PHE A 550 -2.45 23.10 10.92
C PHE A 550 -2.05 24.57 10.76
N ASN A 551 -3.03 25.46 10.54
CA ASN A 551 -2.81 26.90 10.40
C ASN A 551 -2.18 27.50 11.66
N GLN A 552 -2.72 27.17 12.84
CA GLN A 552 -2.15 27.63 14.11
C GLN A 552 -0.69 27.18 14.29
N LYS A 553 -0.38 25.91 13.99
CA LYS A 553 0.97 25.35 14.11
C LYS A 553 1.96 25.97 13.12
N THR A 554 1.51 26.30 11.92
CA THR A 554 2.35 26.85 10.85
C THR A 554 2.36 28.39 10.82
N GLY A 555 1.58 29.04 11.68
CA GLY A 555 1.48 30.50 11.75
C GLY A 555 0.66 31.13 10.62
N ILE A 556 -0.14 30.34 9.89
CA ILE A 556 -1.07 30.84 8.86
C ILE A 556 -2.24 31.56 9.54
N LYS A 557 -2.52 32.79 9.11
CA LYS A 557 -3.58 33.63 9.66
C LYS A 557 -4.35 34.33 8.53
N ASP A 558 -5.60 34.66 8.81
CA ASP A 558 -6.38 35.53 7.94
C ASP A 558 -5.80 36.96 7.99
N LYS A 559 -5.92 37.68 6.88
CA LYS A 559 -5.55 39.10 6.80
C LYS A 559 -6.53 39.99 7.55
N ASP A 560 -7.82 39.60 7.61
CA ASP A 560 -8.84 40.28 8.42
C ASP A 560 -9.17 39.44 9.67
N PRO A 561 -8.76 39.88 10.88
CA PRO A 561 -9.09 39.17 12.11
C PRO A 561 -10.59 39.00 12.37
N ARG A 562 -11.45 39.85 11.77
CA ARG A 562 -12.90 39.76 11.93
C ARG A 562 -13.50 38.60 11.13
N ALA A 563 -12.85 38.18 10.04
CA ALA A 563 -13.35 37.10 9.18
C ALA A 563 -13.47 35.77 9.93
N GLN A 564 -12.60 35.53 10.93
CA GLN A 564 -12.66 34.33 11.79
C GLN A 564 -13.87 34.33 12.74
N VAL A 565 -14.48 35.48 13.01
CA VAL A 565 -15.69 35.58 13.83
C VAL A 565 -16.94 35.56 12.95
N GLU A 566 -16.91 36.28 11.83
CA GLU A 566 -18.05 36.45 10.91
C GLU A 566 -18.33 35.19 10.07
N SER A 567 -17.28 34.47 9.64
CA SER A 567 -17.39 33.23 8.87
C SER A 567 -16.22 32.27 9.24
N PRO A 568 -16.22 31.70 10.45
CA PRO A 568 -15.09 30.95 11.00
C PRO A 568 -14.56 29.84 10.08
N ALA A 569 -15.42 28.93 9.62
CA ALA A 569 -15.02 27.78 8.81
C ALA A 569 -14.45 28.20 7.46
N TYR A 570 -15.10 29.17 6.81
CA TYR A 570 -14.61 29.75 5.57
C TYR A 570 -13.22 30.38 5.76
N SER A 571 -13.03 31.20 6.79
CA SER A 571 -11.78 31.93 7.03
C SER A 571 -10.59 31.00 7.22
N TYR A 572 -10.74 29.91 7.99
CA TYR A 572 -9.68 28.91 8.15
C TYR A 572 -9.30 28.25 6.81
N ALA A 573 -10.29 27.79 6.05
CA ALA A 573 -10.06 27.15 4.76
C ALA A 573 -9.47 28.12 3.72
N ALA A 574 -10.00 29.34 3.63
CA ALA A 574 -9.52 30.39 2.74
C ALA A 574 -8.06 30.76 3.04
N SER A 575 -7.71 30.94 4.31
CA SER A 575 -6.33 31.23 4.75
C SER A 575 -5.36 30.11 4.38
N PHE A 576 -5.78 28.85 4.55
CA PHE A 576 -4.99 27.69 4.15
C PHE A 576 -4.73 27.67 2.64
N PHE A 577 -5.77 27.87 1.82
CA PHE A 577 -5.60 27.87 0.36
C PHE A 577 -4.85 29.09 -0.17
N ASN A 578 -4.95 30.25 0.47
CA ASN A 578 -4.06 31.39 0.18
C ASN A 578 -2.59 30.99 0.42
N ALA A 579 -2.29 30.29 1.52
CA ALA A 579 -0.93 29.81 1.78
C ALA A 579 -0.46 28.79 0.72
N VAL A 580 -1.35 27.94 0.19
CA VAL A 580 -1.03 27.05 -0.95
C VAL A 580 -0.68 27.88 -2.19
N VAL A 581 -1.50 28.86 -2.55
CA VAL A 581 -1.28 29.76 -3.70
C VAL A 581 0.08 30.47 -3.58
N ASP A 582 0.34 31.08 -2.42
CA ASP A 582 1.61 31.77 -2.12
C ASP A 582 2.82 30.82 -2.21
N SER A 583 2.64 29.58 -1.77
CA SER A 583 3.69 28.55 -1.79
C SER A 583 4.04 28.10 -3.21
N ILE A 584 3.03 27.85 -4.07
CA ILE A 584 3.26 27.50 -5.47
C ILE A 584 3.95 28.65 -6.21
N LYS A 585 3.52 29.90 -5.97
CA LYS A 585 4.20 31.08 -6.54
C LYS A 585 5.65 31.20 -6.08
N THR A 586 5.89 31.00 -4.78
CA THR A 586 7.24 31.08 -4.18
C THR A 586 8.19 30.05 -4.78
N LEU A 587 7.70 28.84 -5.03
CA LEU A 587 8.51 27.75 -5.61
C LEU A 587 8.62 27.87 -7.14
N GLY A 588 7.61 28.38 -7.82
CA GLY A 588 7.60 28.60 -9.27
C GLY A 588 7.98 27.34 -10.06
N ASN A 589 8.96 27.47 -10.95
CA ASN A 589 9.45 26.36 -11.79
C ASN A 589 10.24 25.28 -11.03
N LYS A 590 10.41 25.41 -9.71
CA LYS A 590 11.09 24.43 -8.87
C LYS A 590 10.16 23.32 -8.38
N LEU A 591 8.85 23.52 -8.51
CA LEU A 591 7.83 22.56 -8.09
C LEU A 591 7.23 21.86 -9.31
N LYS A 592 7.10 20.53 -9.22
CA LYS A 592 6.20 19.74 -10.05
C LYS A 592 5.22 18.97 -9.16
N VAL A 593 3.94 19.05 -9.46
CA VAL A 593 2.87 18.25 -8.88
C VAL A 593 2.38 17.27 -9.94
N GLU A 594 2.23 16.02 -9.58
CA GLU A 594 1.82 14.94 -10.47
C GLU A 594 0.64 14.18 -9.87
N LEU A 595 -0.37 13.88 -10.68
CA LEU A 595 -1.52 13.07 -10.31
C LEU A 595 -1.49 11.71 -11.03
N ILE A 596 -1.60 10.62 -10.28
CA ILE A 596 -1.54 9.23 -10.76
C ILE A 596 -2.73 8.46 -10.18
N CYS A 597 -3.39 7.64 -11.01
CA CYS A 597 -4.42 6.73 -10.55
C CYS A 597 -3.95 5.27 -10.67
N GLY A 598 -3.94 4.53 -9.55
CA GLY A 598 -3.58 3.12 -9.52
C GLY A 598 -3.31 2.58 -8.12
N GLU A 599 -3.14 1.27 -7.99
CA GLU A 599 -2.74 0.64 -6.73
C GLU A 599 -1.23 0.82 -6.49
N VAL A 600 -0.86 1.34 -5.33
CA VAL A 600 0.50 1.83 -5.05
C VAL A 600 1.58 0.80 -5.29
N ASN A 601 1.37 -0.47 -4.92
CA ASN A 601 2.39 -1.51 -5.07
C ASN A 601 2.62 -1.85 -6.55
N HIS A 602 1.55 -1.89 -7.36
CA HIS A 602 1.65 -2.07 -8.81
C HIS A 602 2.24 -0.84 -9.52
N GLU A 603 1.83 0.38 -9.15
CA GLU A 603 2.36 1.61 -9.75
C GLU A 603 3.87 1.75 -9.48
N LEU A 604 4.31 1.52 -8.25
CA LEU A 604 5.73 1.56 -7.91
C LEU A 604 6.53 0.48 -8.65
N ALA A 605 5.96 -0.70 -8.88
CA ALA A 605 6.59 -1.73 -9.70
C ALA A 605 6.75 -1.28 -11.16
N LYS A 606 5.73 -0.64 -11.75
CA LYS A 606 5.81 -0.08 -13.11
C LYS A 606 6.88 1.02 -13.21
N ILE A 607 6.90 1.95 -12.25
CA ILE A 607 7.88 3.04 -12.15
C ILE A 607 9.31 2.48 -12.07
N ARG A 608 9.51 1.46 -11.24
CA ARG A 608 10.81 0.80 -11.06
C ARG A 608 11.30 0.12 -12.34
N LEU A 609 10.39 -0.48 -13.11
CA LEU A 609 10.70 -1.17 -14.36
C LEU A 609 10.68 -0.23 -15.59
N GLY A 610 10.23 1.02 -15.45
CA GLY A 610 10.07 1.95 -16.57
C GLY A 610 8.99 1.51 -17.57
N THR A 611 7.93 0.87 -17.09
CA THR A 611 6.77 0.44 -17.91
C THR A 611 5.51 1.25 -17.63
N ASP A 612 5.61 2.26 -16.78
CA ASP A 612 4.58 3.26 -16.56
C ASP A 612 4.50 4.26 -17.73
N SER A 613 3.49 5.12 -17.71
CA SER A 613 3.23 6.14 -18.74
C SER A 613 3.84 7.51 -18.43
N ARG A 614 4.61 7.65 -17.35
CA ARG A 614 5.13 8.95 -16.90
C ARG A 614 6.32 9.38 -17.79
N PRO A 615 6.59 10.69 -17.89
CA PRO A 615 7.78 11.18 -18.58
C PRO A 615 9.08 10.58 -18.02
N ALA A 616 10.06 10.31 -18.89
CA ALA A 616 11.28 9.59 -18.52
C ALA A 616 12.15 10.37 -17.51
N GLU A 617 12.04 11.70 -17.50
CA GLU A 617 12.74 12.60 -16.59
C GLU A 617 12.10 12.67 -15.19
N PHE A 618 10.90 12.10 -14.98
CA PHE A 618 10.25 12.11 -13.69
C PHE A 618 10.94 11.19 -12.67
N PRO A 619 10.87 11.49 -11.36
CA PRO A 619 11.51 10.68 -10.35
C PRO A 619 10.98 9.25 -10.32
N LYS A 620 11.91 8.29 -10.31
CA LYS A 620 11.66 6.86 -10.07
C LYS A 620 11.90 6.45 -8.62
N LYS A 621 12.45 7.36 -7.82
CA LYS A 621 12.77 7.19 -6.42
C LYS A 621 12.27 8.39 -5.62
N PHE A 622 11.97 8.17 -4.35
CA PHE A 622 11.33 9.15 -3.48
C PHE A 622 12.15 9.39 -2.21
N THR A 623 12.22 10.66 -1.81
CA THR A 623 12.81 11.15 -0.57
C THR A 623 11.95 10.74 0.63
N ARG A 624 10.64 10.99 0.57
CA ARG A 624 9.66 10.54 1.56
C ARG A 624 8.43 9.98 0.86
N ILE A 625 7.87 8.92 1.43
CA ILE A 625 6.60 8.31 0.99
C ILE A 625 5.63 8.32 2.16
N TRP A 626 4.41 8.79 1.95
CA TRP A 626 3.30 8.66 2.88
C TRP A 626 2.26 7.67 2.35
N LEU A 627 1.82 6.76 3.21
CA LEU A 627 0.82 5.75 2.93
C LEU A 627 -0.38 5.95 3.86
N SER A 628 -1.46 6.56 3.35
CA SER A 628 -2.66 6.87 4.14
C SER A 628 -3.56 5.64 4.27
N ASN A 629 -3.52 4.96 5.42
CA ASN A 629 -4.25 3.73 5.77
C ASN A 629 -4.00 2.54 4.82
N ILE A 630 -3.13 2.69 3.83
CA ILE A 630 -2.86 1.69 2.79
C ILE A 630 -2.46 0.33 3.37
N PRO A 631 -1.52 0.24 4.34
CA PRO A 631 -1.11 -1.06 4.86
C PRO A 631 -2.26 -1.91 5.40
N ASP A 632 -3.36 -1.29 5.87
CA ASP A 632 -4.52 -1.99 6.42
C ASP A 632 -5.22 -2.88 5.40
N TYR A 633 -5.12 -2.56 4.11
CA TYR A 633 -5.77 -3.28 3.01
C TYR A 633 -4.82 -3.75 1.91
N THR A 634 -3.51 -3.53 2.04
CA THR A 634 -2.48 -4.00 1.09
C THR A 634 -1.53 -5.04 1.69
N HIS A 635 -1.95 -5.78 2.73
CA HIS A 635 -1.13 -6.79 3.43
C HIS A 635 0.02 -6.20 4.27
N GLY A 636 -0.19 -5.00 4.82
CA GLY A 636 0.61 -4.44 5.92
C GLY A 636 2.09 -4.20 5.60
N THR A 637 2.90 -4.39 6.63
CA THR A 637 4.36 -4.17 6.60
C THR A 637 5.07 -5.02 5.57
N LEU A 638 4.56 -6.21 5.24
CA LEU A 638 5.20 -7.12 4.28
C LEU A 638 5.22 -6.52 2.87
N SER A 639 4.06 -6.07 2.37
CA SER A 639 4.00 -5.42 1.05
C SER A 639 4.72 -4.08 1.05
N THR A 640 4.68 -3.34 2.15
CA THR A 640 5.47 -2.10 2.29
C THR A 640 6.96 -2.37 2.10
N ALA A 641 7.49 -3.42 2.72
CA ALA A 641 8.89 -3.81 2.58
C ALA A 641 9.25 -4.32 1.19
N MET A 642 8.36 -5.07 0.56
CA MET A 642 8.59 -5.70 -0.74
C MET A 642 8.45 -4.71 -1.91
N CYS A 643 7.45 -3.82 -1.87
CA CYS A 643 7.05 -3.01 -3.02
C CYS A 643 7.38 -1.53 -2.86
N VAL A 644 7.27 -0.98 -1.64
CA VAL A 644 7.39 0.47 -1.39
C VAL A 644 8.80 0.88 -0.98
N LEU A 645 9.42 0.15 -0.05
CA LEU A 645 10.78 0.45 0.41
C LEU A 645 11.82 0.52 -0.73
N PRO A 646 11.79 -0.38 -1.75
CA PRO A 646 12.68 -0.26 -2.89
C PRO A 646 12.47 0.99 -3.74
N ALA A 647 11.41 1.78 -3.54
CA ALA A 647 11.19 3.04 -4.24
C ALA A 647 11.87 4.24 -3.52
N LEU A 648 12.51 4.04 -2.37
CA LEU A 648 13.22 5.11 -1.67
C LEU A 648 14.59 5.41 -2.30
N GLN A 649 15.00 6.67 -2.16
CA GLN A 649 16.37 7.11 -2.47
C GLN A 649 17.36 6.51 -1.46
N ASN A 650 18.54 6.15 -1.94
CA ASN A 650 19.61 5.57 -1.12
C ASN A 650 20.73 6.57 -0.82
N ASN A 651 20.71 7.74 -1.47
CA ASN A 651 21.74 8.77 -1.37
C ASN A 651 21.37 9.87 -0.37
N MET A 652 20.28 9.77 0.37
CA MET A 652 19.87 10.72 1.42
C MET A 652 19.04 10.02 2.50
N ASP A 653 18.73 10.71 3.59
CA ASP A 653 17.88 10.18 4.65
C ASP A 653 16.43 10.10 4.16
N SER A 654 16.06 8.95 3.61
CA SER A 654 14.73 8.67 3.06
C SER A 654 13.93 7.71 3.91
N SER A 655 12.62 7.86 3.92
CA SER A 655 11.72 6.98 4.67
C SER A 655 10.33 6.85 4.02
N VAL A 656 9.67 5.73 4.33
CA VAL A 656 8.25 5.52 4.11
C VAL A 656 7.54 5.52 5.46
N THR A 657 6.44 6.25 5.56
CA THR A 657 5.63 6.33 6.77
C THR A 657 4.16 6.02 6.46
N SER A 658 3.50 5.32 7.38
CA SER A 658 2.09 4.95 7.27
C SER A 658 1.36 5.06 8.60
N ASN A 659 0.08 5.39 8.58
CA ASN A 659 -0.84 5.17 9.70
C ASN A 659 -1.64 3.86 9.52
N CYS A 660 -2.17 3.35 10.64
CA CYS A 660 -3.18 2.30 10.69
C CYS A 660 -4.39 2.88 11.42
N LEU A 661 -5.42 3.30 10.69
CA LEU A 661 -6.67 3.80 11.28
C LEU A 661 -7.89 2.96 10.90
N PHE A 662 -7.83 2.21 9.80
CA PHE A 662 -8.95 1.38 9.35
C PHE A 662 -9.07 0.11 10.21
N ASN A 663 -7.96 -0.54 10.54
CA ASN A 663 -7.93 -1.73 11.41
C ASN A 663 -7.46 -1.43 12.85
N SER A 664 -7.23 -0.16 13.22
CA SER A 664 -6.63 0.19 14.51
C SER A 664 -7.33 -0.40 15.76
N PRO A 665 -8.69 -0.52 15.80
CA PRO A 665 -9.36 -1.10 16.96
C PRO A 665 -9.22 -2.63 17.06
N VAL A 666 -8.76 -3.29 16.00
CA VAL A 666 -8.63 -4.76 15.93
C VAL A 666 -7.37 -5.24 16.64
N TRP A 667 -6.33 -4.42 16.68
CA TRP A 667 -5.02 -4.79 17.18
C TRP A 667 -4.90 -4.53 18.68
N ARG A 668 -4.48 -5.54 19.43
CA ARG A 668 -4.14 -5.37 20.84
C ARG A 668 -2.90 -4.50 21.03
N ASP A 669 -1.89 -4.71 20.19
CA ASP A 669 -0.58 -4.06 20.25
C ASP A 669 0.14 -4.13 18.89
N ASP A 670 1.26 -3.40 18.74
CA ASP A 670 2.07 -3.40 17.51
C ASP A 670 2.67 -4.76 17.15
N ALA A 671 2.86 -5.64 18.14
CA ALA A 671 3.38 -6.98 17.90
C ALA A 671 2.32 -7.84 17.20
N GLU A 672 1.05 -7.74 17.59
CA GLU A 672 -0.06 -8.42 16.93
C GLU A 672 -0.30 -7.89 15.52
N PHE A 673 -0.26 -6.56 15.32
CA PHE A 673 -0.30 -5.94 13.98
C PHE A 673 0.81 -6.49 13.08
N CYS A 674 2.07 -6.42 13.55
CA CYS A 674 3.22 -6.87 12.79
C CYS A 674 3.15 -8.37 12.48
N TYR A 675 2.80 -9.18 13.48
CA TYR A 675 2.73 -10.64 13.35
C TYR A 675 1.68 -11.06 12.32
N ASN A 676 0.52 -10.43 12.29
CA ASN A 676 -0.54 -10.81 11.35
C ASN A 676 -0.22 -10.53 9.89
N TYR A 677 0.59 -9.51 9.60
CA TYR A 677 0.99 -9.17 8.24
C TYR A 677 2.31 -9.79 7.78
N THR A 678 3.18 -10.22 8.71
CA THR A 678 4.55 -10.66 8.37
C THR A 678 4.92 -12.03 8.93
N LEU A 679 4.18 -12.54 9.92
CA LEU A 679 4.57 -13.66 10.80
C LEU A 679 5.92 -13.45 11.50
N LEU A 680 6.30 -12.20 11.70
CA LEU A 680 7.49 -11.76 12.45
C LEU A 680 7.06 -10.76 13.54
N LEU A 681 7.90 -10.62 14.56
CA LEU A 681 7.77 -9.56 15.55
C LEU A 681 8.51 -8.30 15.08
N PRO A 682 8.16 -7.10 15.58
CA PRO A 682 8.81 -5.85 15.17
C PRO A 682 10.35 -5.89 15.24
N LYS A 683 10.90 -6.53 16.28
CA LYS A 683 12.35 -6.70 16.47
C LYS A 683 13.06 -7.58 15.43
N ASP A 684 12.32 -8.44 14.75
CA ASP A 684 12.87 -9.40 13.78
C ASP A 684 12.82 -8.85 12.35
N LEU A 685 12.01 -7.81 12.09
CA LEU A 685 11.80 -7.25 10.76
C LEU A 685 13.11 -6.86 10.06
N GLU A 686 14.00 -6.13 10.74
CA GLU A 686 15.25 -5.67 10.14
C GLU A 686 16.15 -6.82 9.70
N ARG A 687 16.18 -7.88 10.51
CA ARG A 687 17.01 -9.07 10.26
C ARG A 687 16.49 -9.90 9.09
N TYR A 688 15.17 -9.98 8.92
CA TYR A 688 14.58 -10.78 7.84
C TYR A 688 14.40 -10.00 6.55
N LEU A 689 13.98 -8.73 6.63
CA LEU A 689 13.56 -7.92 5.49
C LEU A 689 14.55 -6.80 5.14
N GLY A 690 15.68 -6.70 5.85
CA GLY A 690 16.83 -5.89 5.43
C GLY A 690 16.71 -4.38 5.62
N PHE A 691 15.58 -3.83 6.05
CA PHE A 691 15.38 -2.40 6.30
C PHE A 691 15.66 -1.99 7.75
N ARG A 692 15.60 -0.70 8.07
CA ARG A 692 15.67 -0.17 9.45
C ARG A 692 14.33 0.44 9.87
N THR A 693 13.97 0.26 11.13
CA THR A 693 12.73 0.80 11.71
C THR A 693 13.08 2.10 12.43
N ILE A 694 12.55 3.23 11.95
CA ILE A 694 12.69 4.53 12.61
C ILE A 694 11.68 4.64 13.76
N ARG A 695 10.45 4.20 13.50
CA ARG A 695 9.35 4.21 14.47
C ARG A 695 8.52 2.94 14.29
N SER A 696 8.23 2.24 15.38
CA SER A 696 7.58 0.91 15.35
C SER A 696 6.12 0.93 15.81
N GLN A 697 5.56 2.09 16.17
CA GLN A 697 4.21 2.25 16.71
C GLN A 697 3.17 2.42 15.59
N ALA A 698 2.89 1.35 14.86
CA ALA A 698 1.89 1.36 13.78
C ALA A 698 0.46 1.59 14.30
N VAL A 699 0.10 1.00 15.44
CA VAL A 699 -1.25 1.07 16.02
C VAL A 699 -1.46 2.44 16.66
N GLN A 700 -2.51 3.16 16.24
CA GLN A 700 -2.91 4.49 16.73
C GLN A 700 -1.89 5.63 16.53
N THR A 701 -0.68 5.37 16.00
CA THR A 701 0.28 6.42 15.60
C THR A 701 0.78 6.19 14.16
N PHE A 702 2.11 6.11 13.95
CA PHE A 702 2.72 5.95 12.63
C PHE A 702 3.86 4.93 12.66
N LEU A 703 3.92 4.08 11.64
CA LEU A 703 5.07 3.21 11.36
C LEU A 703 5.98 3.93 10.36
N SER A 704 7.26 4.08 10.69
CA SER A 704 8.25 4.71 9.80
C SER A 704 9.43 3.77 9.55
N LEU A 705 9.66 3.46 8.28
CA LEU A 705 10.70 2.55 7.82
C LEU A 705 11.66 3.27 6.88
N ALA A 706 12.94 2.90 6.90
CA ALA A 706 13.96 3.45 6.02
C ALA A 706 14.85 2.35 5.43
N PRO A 707 15.49 2.60 4.27
CA PRO A 707 16.33 1.60 3.64
C PRO A 707 17.64 1.44 4.44
N ASN A 708 18.22 0.24 4.36
CA ASN A 708 19.64 0.04 4.65
C ASN A 708 20.40 -0.18 3.32
N PRO A 709 21.73 -0.03 3.31
CA PRO A 709 22.54 -0.46 2.18
C PRO A 709 22.31 -1.93 1.85
N LEU A 710 21.97 -2.21 0.60
CA LEU A 710 21.77 -3.56 0.08
C LEU A 710 22.87 -3.90 -0.94
N PRO A 711 23.28 -5.18 -1.05
CA PRO A 711 22.85 -6.30 -0.22
C PRO A 711 23.43 -6.21 1.21
N ARG A 712 22.70 -6.74 2.19
CA ARG A 712 23.17 -6.88 3.58
C ARG A 712 24.17 -8.03 3.69
N PRO A 713 25.18 -7.92 4.57
CA PRO A 713 26.05 -9.05 4.86
C PRO A 713 25.25 -10.19 5.50
N LEU A 714 25.53 -11.44 5.13
CA LEU A 714 24.78 -12.61 5.59
C LEU A 714 24.76 -12.75 7.13
N SER A 715 25.81 -12.29 7.81
CA SER A 715 25.88 -12.26 9.28
C SER A 715 24.86 -11.34 9.94
N ALA A 716 24.30 -10.38 9.20
CA ALA A 716 23.25 -9.47 9.66
C ALA A 716 21.83 -9.98 9.32
N LEU A 717 21.71 -11.11 8.62
CA LEU A 717 20.43 -11.66 8.16
C LEU A 717 20.01 -12.89 8.99
N ALA A 718 18.80 -13.39 8.74
CA ALA A 718 18.36 -14.67 9.29
C ALA A 718 19.24 -15.82 8.75
N SER A 719 19.49 -16.85 9.57
CA SER A 719 20.16 -18.05 9.06
C SER A 719 19.30 -18.76 8.02
N ARG A 720 19.89 -19.66 7.23
CA ARG A 720 19.15 -20.46 6.24
C ARG A 720 17.94 -21.17 6.84
N GLU A 721 18.13 -21.84 7.97
CA GLU A 721 17.08 -22.57 8.67
C GLU A 721 15.96 -21.64 9.15
N GLN A 722 16.32 -20.48 9.70
CA GLN A 722 15.39 -19.46 10.15
C GLN A 722 14.58 -18.88 8.98
N LEU A 723 15.24 -18.53 7.88
CA LEU A 723 14.60 -18.06 6.67
C LEU A 723 13.62 -19.10 6.11
N HIS A 724 14.05 -20.35 5.96
CA HIS A 724 13.22 -21.43 5.42
C HIS A 724 12.01 -21.73 6.32
N SER A 725 12.19 -21.73 7.64
CA SER A 725 11.09 -21.89 8.60
C SER A 725 10.07 -20.75 8.48
N TRP A 726 10.54 -19.49 8.38
CA TRP A 726 9.65 -18.34 8.20
C TRP A 726 8.93 -18.34 6.85
N LEU A 727 9.64 -18.62 5.75
CA LEU A 727 9.04 -18.75 4.42
C LEU A 727 7.98 -19.85 4.37
N ALA A 728 8.22 -20.98 5.05
CA ALA A 728 7.22 -22.05 5.17
C ALA A 728 5.97 -21.57 5.93
N ARG A 729 6.12 -20.91 7.08
CA ARG A 729 5.00 -20.32 7.85
C ARG A 729 4.20 -19.35 6.98
N LEU A 730 4.90 -18.48 6.27
CA LEU A 730 4.28 -17.48 5.40
C LEU A 730 3.51 -18.12 4.25
N LEU A 731 4.12 -19.09 3.55
CA LEU A 731 3.47 -19.85 2.48
C LEU A 731 2.21 -20.54 2.98
N LEU A 732 2.28 -21.23 4.13
CA LEU A 732 1.12 -21.89 4.73
C LEU A 732 0.01 -20.91 5.11
N SER A 733 0.36 -19.71 5.59
CA SER A 733 -0.62 -18.66 5.90
C SER A 733 -1.29 -18.07 4.67
N LEU A 734 -0.62 -18.03 3.52
CA LEU A 734 -1.22 -17.52 2.28
C LEU A 734 -2.24 -18.51 1.69
N VAL A 735 -1.95 -19.81 1.79
CA VAL A 735 -2.79 -20.88 1.24
C VAL A 735 -3.88 -21.36 2.21
N SER A 736 -3.67 -21.16 3.52
CA SER A 736 -4.60 -21.50 4.60
C SER A 736 -4.52 -20.46 5.73
N PRO A 737 -5.12 -19.26 5.54
CA PRO A 737 -4.98 -18.14 6.47
C PRO A 737 -5.76 -18.29 7.79
N GLY A 738 -6.79 -19.14 7.84
CA GLY A 738 -7.78 -19.16 8.91
C GLY A 738 -9.05 -18.39 8.53
N LYS A 739 -10.08 -18.41 9.39
CA LYS A 739 -11.35 -17.71 9.15
C LYS A 739 -11.22 -16.23 9.52
N SER A 740 -11.76 -15.33 8.72
CA SER A 740 -11.83 -13.92 9.11
C SER A 740 -13.00 -13.68 10.06
N GLN A 741 -12.88 -12.71 10.96
CA GLN A 741 -14.01 -12.22 11.74
C GLN A 741 -14.88 -11.28 10.90
N ALA A 742 -16.14 -11.13 11.29
CA ALA A 742 -17.00 -10.09 10.72
C ALA A 742 -16.50 -8.68 11.13
N ARG A 743 -16.92 -7.66 10.38
CA ARG A 743 -16.68 -6.26 10.74
C ARG A 743 -17.29 -5.96 12.12
N PRO A 744 -16.67 -5.13 12.96
CA PRO A 744 -15.48 -4.30 12.67
C PRO A 744 -14.12 -5.02 12.78
N ASN A 745 -14.07 -6.29 13.19
CA ASN A 745 -12.82 -7.02 13.47
C ASN A 745 -12.19 -7.71 12.24
N PHE A 746 -12.57 -7.30 11.03
CA PHE A 746 -12.12 -7.94 9.79
C PHE A 746 -10.74 -7.43 9.38
N VAL A 747 -9.75 -8.33 9.30
CA VAL A 747 -8.39 -8.03 8.82
C VAL A 747 -8.23 -8.48 7.38
N LYS A 748 -7.74 -7.59 6.51
CA LYS A 748 -7.50 -7.89 5.10
C LYS A 748 -6.13 -8.52 4.87
N LEU A 749 -6.11 -9.72 4.29
CA LEU A 749 -4.90 -10.46 3.90
C LEU A 749 -4.89 -10.73 2.38
N PRO A 750 -4.71 -9.68 1.54
CA PRO A 750 -4.96 -9.77 0.10
C PRO A 750 -3.88 -10.53 -0.69
N ASN A 751 -2.62 -10.55 -0.25
CA ASN A 751 -1.51 -11.18 -0.99
C ASN A 751 -1.80 -12.63 -1.40
N ASN A 752 -1.31 -13.03 -2.57
CA ASN A 752 -1.43 -14.37 -3.14
C ASN A 752 -0.05 -14.98 -3.46
N LEU A 753 0.02 -16.08 -4.21
CA LEU A 753 1.30 -16.72 -4.54
C LEU A 753 2.19 -15.90 -5.50
N VAL A 754 1.65 -14.95 -6.27
CA VAL A 754 2.45 -13.99 -7.05
C VAL A 754 3.24 -13.10 -6.10
N ALA A 755 2.59 -12.56 -5.06
CA ALA A 755 3.27 -11.78 -4.02
C ALA A 755 4.35 -12.61 -3.30
N PHE A 756 4.11 -13.90 -3.06
CA PHE A 756 5.12 -14.79 -2.47
C PHE A 756 6.36 -14.94 -3.37
N VAL A 757 6.17 -15.14 -4.67
CA VAL A 757 7.30 -15.23 -5.62
C VAL A 757 8.04 -13.88 -5.72
N GLN A 758 7.33 -12.76 -5.72
CA GLN A 758 7.93 -11.42 -5.67
C GLN A 758 8.76 -11.23 -4.39
N LEU A 759 8.30 -11.72 -3.23
CA LEU A 759 9.07 -11.69 -2.00
C LEU A 759 10.38 -12.44 -2.14
N LEU A 760 10.40 -13.62 -2.78
CA LEU A 760 11.64 -14.36 -3.02
C LEU A 760 12.62 -13.55 -3.88
N VAL A 761 12.12 -12.83 -4.88
CA VAL A 761 12.95 -11.90 -5.69
C VAL A 761 13.56 -10.81 -4.80
N GLU A 762 12.76 -10.16 -3.96
CA GLU A 762 13.25 -9.09 -3.09
C GLU A 762 14.19 -9.59 -1.99
N LEU A 763 14.01 -10.81 -1.47
CA LEU A 763 14.95 -11.42 -0.52
C LEU A 763 16.35 -11.61 -1.14
N ARG A 764 16.44 -11.90 -2.45
CA ARG A 764 17.74 -11.92 -3.12
C ARG A 764 18.39 -10.53 -3.17
N ASN A 765 17.60 -9.50 -3.46
CA ASN A 765 18.06 -8.09 -3.44
C ASN A 765 18.51 -7.67 -2.03
N ILE A 766 17.83 -8.15 -0.98
CA ILE A 766 18.19 -7.91 0.42
C ILE A 766 19.56 -8.51 0.76
N GLY A 767 19.93 -9.63 0.14
CA GLY A 767 21.26 -10.24 0.30
C GLY A 767 21.25 -11.74 0.59
N TYR A 768 20.08 -12.39 0.63
CA TYR A 768 20.03 -13.84 0.79
C TYR A 768 20.62 -14.57 -0.43
N PRO A 769 21.42 -15.63 -0.27
CA PRO A 769 21.98 -16.37 -1.39
C PRO A 769 20.89 -16.98 -2.29
N SER A 770 21.01 -16.82 -3.61
CA SER A 770 20.09 -17.40 -4.61
C SER A 770 19.84 -18.89 -4.43
N HIS A 771 20.88 -19.67 -4.08
CA HIS A 771 20.72 -21.10 -3.85
C HIS A 771 19.87 -21.42 -2.61
N TRP A 772 19.81 -20.57 -1.58
CA TRP A 772 18.89 -20.78 -0.46
C TRP A 772 17.42 -20.63 -0.89
N LEU A 773 17.13 -19.67 -1.76
CA LEU A 773 15.78 -19.44 -2.29
C LEU A 773 15.38 -20.53 -3.29
N SER A 774 16.32 -20.92 -4.15
CA SER A 774 16.22 -22.07 -5.05
C SER A 774 15.90 -23.36 -4.28
N ASP A 775 16.69 -23.68 -3.25
CA ASP A 775 16.51 -24.89 -2.46
C ASP A 775 15.14 -24.90 -1.77
N PHE A 776 14.68 -23.75 -1.27
CA PHE A 776 13.35 -23.64 -0.67
C PHE A 776 12.24 -23.95 -1.69
N ILE A 777 12.24 -23.28 -2.85
CA ILE A 777 11.19 -23.50 -3.87
C ILE A 777 11.25 -24.91 -4.46
N HIS A 778 12.44 -25.49 -4.61
CA HIS A 778 12.61 -26.89 -5.01
C HIS A 778 12.05 -27.86 -3.97
N SER A 779 12.22 -27.57 -2.67
CA SER A 779 11.64 -28.39 -1.61
C SER A 779 10.10 -28.36 -1.61
N VAL A 780 9.52 -27.19 -1.93
CA VAL A 780 8.08 -26.99 -2.11
C VAL A 780 7.57 -27.81 -3.29
N LEU A 781 8.14 -27.61 -4.49
CA LEU A 781 7.70 -28.28 -5.72
C LEU A 781 7.97 -29.79 -5.70
N GLY A 782 9.03 -30.23 -5.01
CA GLY A 782 9.39 -31.63 -4.85
C GLY A 782 8.61 -32.36 -3.76
N GLY A 783 7.76 -31.68 -2.99
CA GLY A 783 7.04 -32.29 -1.85
C GLY A 783 7.98 -32.82 -0.76
N THR A 784 9.15 -32.19 -0.58
CA THR A 784 10.17 -32.57 0.40
C THR A 784 10.33 -31.55 1.52
N LEU A 785 9.64 -30.40 1.45
CA LEU A 785 9.57 -29.43 2.54
C LEU A 785 9.12 -30.12 3.84
N VAL A 786 9.87 -29.90 4.92
CA VAL A 786 9.52 -30.37 6.26
C VAL A 786 9.26 -29.16 7.14
N VAL A 787 8.14 -29.16 7.85
CA VAL A 787 7.72 -28.08 8.75
C VAL A 787 7.42 -28.62 10.14
N ASP A 788 7.57 -27.76 11.15
CA ASP A 788 7.38 -28.06 12.58
C ASP A 788 6.17 -27.33 13.19
N HIS A 789 5.22 -26.91 12.36
CA HIS A 789 4.04 -26.16 12.75
C HIS A 789 2.86 -26.54 11.84
N LEU A 790 1.64 -26.49 12.39
CA LEU A 790 0.43 -26.76 11.63
C LEU A 790 -0.15 -25.47 11.05
N THR A 791 -1.03 -25.60 10.06
CA THR A 791 -1.88 -24.50 9.61
C THR A 791 -2.76 -23.98 10.74
N TYR A 792 -2.95 -22.66 10.76
CA TYR A 792 -3.79 -22.01 11.75
C TYR A 792 -5.27 -22.26 11.46
N LYS A 793 -5.98 -22.79 12.46
CA LYS A 793 -7.39 -23.20 12.34
C LYS A 793 -8.35 -22.24 13.05
N GLY A 794 -7.82 -21.21 13.71
CA GLY A 794 -8.60 -20.20 14.43
C GLY A 794 -9.13 -19.09 13.51
N THR A 795 -9.64 -18.05 14.16
CA THR A 795 -10.09 -16.82 13.50
C THR A 795 -8.98 -15.76 13.51
N ILE A 796 -8.91 -14.93 12.47
CA ILE A 796 -8.02 -13.78 12.36
C ILE A 796 -8.58 -12.61 13.21
N PRO A 797 -7.76 -11.80 13.91
CA PRO A 797 -6.29 -11.84 13.95
C PRO A 797 -5.72 -13.04 14.72
N ARG A 798 -4.55 -13.49 14.26
CA ARG A 798 -3.75 -14.53 14.90
C ARG A 798 -3.14 -14.01 16.19
N PRO A 799 -3.25 -14.75 17.30
CA PRO A 799 -2.54 -14.39 18.51
C PRO A 799 -1.04 -14.62 18.32
N VAL A 800 -0.22 -13.70 18.82
CA VAL A 800 1.25 -13.79 18.77
C VAL A 800 1.79 -15.09 19.42
N SER A 801 1.05 -15.68 20.37
CA SER A 801 1.42 -16.96 21.00
C SER A 801 1.49 -18.14 20.01
N GLU A 802 0.86 -18.03 18.84
CA GLU A 802 0.94 -19.02 17.76
C GLU A 802 2.38 -19.19 17.23
N LEU A 803 3.21 -18.16 17.28
CA LEU A 803 4.62 -18.21 16.86
C LEU A 803 5.41 -19.32 17.58
N HIS A 804 5.03 -19.60 18.84
CA HIS A 804 5.69 -20.58 19.69
C HIS A 804 5.05 -21.96 19.65
N GLN A 805 3.93 -22.11 18.94
CA GLN A 805 3.27 -23.41 18.78
C GLN A 805 4.08 -24.27 17.82
N LYS A 806 4.46 -25.45 18.29
CA LYS A 806 5.17 -26.47 17.52
C LYS A 806 4.32 -27.72 17.37
N ALA A 807 4.56 -28.43 16.29
CA ALA A 807 4.02 -29.74 15.99
C ALA A 807 5.19 -30.68 15.62
N PRO A 808 4.96 -32.01 15.68
CA PRO A 808 5.92 -32.96 15.14
C PRO A 808 6.29 -32.62 13.69
N PRO A 809 7.57 -32.73 13.31
CA PRO A 809 8.00 -32.50 11.93
C PRO A 809 7.19 -33.33 10.95
N HIS A 810 6.60 -32.68 9.96
CA HIS A 810 5.78 -33.32 8.94
C HIS A 810 5.95 -32.62 7.58
N ARG A 811 5.46 -33.26 6.52
CA ARG A 811 5.50 -32.71 5.16
C ARG A 811 4.13 -32.13 4.82
N PRO A 812 4.02 -30.81 4.57
CA PRO A 812 2.76 -30.23 4.18
C PRO A 812 2.41 -30.64 2.76
N ARG A 813 1.11 -30.69 2.47
CA ARG A 813 0.58 -31.03 1.16
C ARG A 813 0.34 -29.76 0.33
N LEU A 814 1.21 -29.53 -0.65
CA LEU A 814 1.20 -28.33 -1.49
C LEU A 814 0.85 -28.60 -2.98
N ASP A 815 0.57 -29.85 -3.36
CA ASP A 815 0.18 -30.20 -4.74
C ASP A 815 -1.04 -29.44 -5.29
N PRO A 816 -2.03 -29.00 -4.49
CA PRO A 816 -3.13 -28.19 -5.02
C PRO A 816 -2.68 -26.89 -5.70
N TRP A 817 -1.52 -26.32 -5.32
CA TRP A 817 -1.02 -25.06 -5.86
C TRP A 817 0.09 -25.22 -6.90
N TYR A 818 0.50 -26.45 -7.26
CA TYR A 818 1.56 -26.67 -8.24
C TYR A 818 1.24 -26.08 -9.62
N ALA A 819 -0.01 -26.15 -10.06
CA ALA A 819 -0.44 -25.57 -11.34
C ALA A 819 -0.31 -24.03 -11.37
N GLU A 820 -0.64 -23.36 -10.27
CA GLU A 820 -0.46 -21.92 -10.11
C GLU A 820 1.03 -21.56 -10.03
N LEU A 821 1.81 -22.28 -9.21
CA LEU A 821 3.26 -22.06 -9.11
C LEU A 821 3.98 -22.28 -10.44
N GLU A 822 3.63 -23.32 -11.20
CA GLU A 822 4.15 -23.53 -12.56
C GLU A 822 3.84 -22.31 -13.44
N THR A 823 2.59 -21.84 -13.42
CA THR A 823 2.16 -20.66 -14.19
C THR A 823 2.99 -19.43 -13.86
N ILE A 824 3.22 -19.14 -12.59
CA ILE A 824 4.00 -17.98 -12.13
C ILE A 824 5.49 -18.15 -12.49
N LEU A 825 6.08 -19.30 -12.15
CA LEU A 825 7.51 -19.57 -12.31
C LEU A 825 7.92 -19.66 -13.78
N VAL A 826 7.09 -20.24 -14.65
CA VAL A 826 7.33 -20.26 -16.10
C VAL A 826 7.23 -18.85 -16.68
N SER A 827 6.23 -18.07 -16.28
CA SER A 827 6.06 -16.68 -16.77
C SER A 827 7.21 -15.76 -16.37
N ALA A 828 7.75 -15.95 -15.16
CA ALA A 828 8.80 -15.13 -14.57
C ALA A 828 10.23 -15.69 -14.73
N ARG A 829 10.41 -16.87 -15.34
CA ARG A 829 11.62 -17.70 -15.27
C ARG A 829 12.95 -16.97 -15.46
N HIS A 830 13.05 -16.12 -16.48
CA HIS A 830 14.27 -15.36 -16.81
C HIS A 830 14.47 -14.12 -15.92
N GLY A 831 13.43 -13.70 -15.21
CA GLY A 831 13.44 -12.57 -14.29
C GLY A 831 13.72 -12.96 -12.84
N LEU A 832 13.65 -14.26 -12.51
CA LEU A 832 13.96 -14.78 -11.18
C LEU A 832 15.47 -14.74 -10.92
N PRO A 833 15.93 -14.17 -9.79
CA PRO A 833 17.36 -14.05 -9.50
C PRO A 833 17.93 -15.31 -8.84
N PHE A 834 17.37 -16.47 -9.18
CA PHE A 834 17.78 -17.80 -8.73
C PHE A 834 17.31 -18.84 -9.76
N ALA A 835 18.06 -19.93 -9.89
CA ALA A 835 17.72 -20.99 -10.82
C ALA A 835 16.52 -21.80 -10.30
N VAL A 836 15.53 -22.07 -11.15
CA VAL A 836 14.38 -22.91 -10.80
C VAL A 836 14.23 -24.03 -11.83
N GLN A 837 13.95 -25.22 -11.31
CA GLN A 837 13.63 -26.42 -12.08
C GLN A 837 12.33 -26.97 -11.53
N ILE A 838 11.34 -27.13 -12.39
CA ILE A 838 10.04 -27.67 -11.99
C ILE A 838 10.10 -29.19 -12.18
N PRO A 839 9.99 -29.99 -11.11
CA PRO A 839 10.01 -31.44 -11.21
C PRO A 839 8.77 -31.96 -11.95
N ALA A 840 8.87 -33.13 -12.56
CA ALA A 840 7.78 -33.72 -13.36
C ALA A 840 6.45 -33.85 -12.58
N MET A 841 6.50 -34.10 -11.26
CA MET A 841 5.32 -34.19 -10.41
C MET A 841 4.57 -32.86 -10.21
N ALA A 842 5.24 -31.73 -10.45
CA ALA A 842 4.70 -30.38 -10.28
C ALA A 842 4.55 -29.64 -11.61
N SER A 843 4.71 -30.35 -12.74
CA SER A 843 4.61 -29.75 -14.07
C SER A 843 3.49 -30.39 -14.89
N SER A 844 2.78 -29.55 -15.64
CA SER A 844 1.86 -29.96 -16.71
C SER A 844 2.54 -30.02 -18.08
N GLY A 845 3.85 -29.79 -18.14
CA GLY A 845 4.66 -29.74 -19.36
C GLY A 845 4.93 -28.34 -19.91
N ALA A 846 4.51 -27.28 -19.22
CA ALA A 846 4.80 -25.90 -19.62
C ALA A 846 6.30 -25.58 -19.41
N LYS A 847 6.94 -25.00 -20.43
CA LYS A 847 8.39 -24.69 -20.42
C LYS A 847 8.69 -23.22 -20.65
N THR A 848 7.81 -22.54 -21.38
CA THR A 848 7.96 -21.18 -21.88
C THR A 848 6.73 -20.34 -21.55
N PRO A 849 6.85 -19.00 -21.46
CA PRO A 849 5.69 -18.12 -21.24
C PRO A 849 4.56 -18.32 -22.27
N GLU A 850 4.89 -18.73 -23.50
CA GLU A 850 3.95 -19.00 -24.58
C GLU A 850 3.07 -20.23 -24.30
N ASP A 851 3.50 -21.12 -23.41
CA ASP A 851 2.71 -22.28 -22.97
C ASP A 851 1.60 -21.89 -21.97
N ILE A 852 1.64 -20.67 -21.44
CA ILE A 852 0.65 -20.13 -20.52
C ILE A 852 -0.47 -19.42 -21.31
N GLY A 853 -1.72 -19.81 -21.06
CA GLY A 853 -2.90 -19.21 -21.67
C GLY A 853 -3.70 -18.36 -20.68
N LEU A 854 -4.42 -17.36 -21.21
CA LEU A 854 -5.46 -16.64 -20.47
C LEU A 854 -6.82 -17.28 -20.75
N PHE A 855 -7.54 -17.63 -19.69
CA PHE A 855 -8.83 -18.30 -19.74
C PHE A 855 -9.90 -17.47 -19.06
N LYS A 856 -11.15 -17.67 -19.50
CA LYS A 856 -12.32 -17.08 -18.85
C LYS A 856 -13.46 -18.09 -18.64
N ALA A 857 -14.27 -17.81 -17.63
CA ALA A 857 -15.54 -18.50 -17.36
C ALA A 857 -16.56 -17.54 -16.74
N SER A 858 -17.84 -17.94 -16.77
CA SER A 858 -18.96 -17.16 -16.25
C SER A 858 -19.70 -17.96 -15.17
N PRO A 859 -19.19 -17.97 -13.92
CA PRO A 859 -19.85 -18.66 -12.81
C PRO A 859 -21.11 -17.91 -12.37
N GLU A 860 -22.10 -18.60 -11.84
CA GLU A 860 -23.24 -17.94 -11.20
C GLU A 860 -22.79 -17.21 -9.92
N ALA A 861 -23.20 -15.94 -9.76
CA ALA A 861 -22.83 -15.13 -8.60
C ALA A 861 -23.31 -15.72 -7.25
N GLY A 862 -24.45 -16.41 -7.24
CA GLY A 862 -24.98 -17.16 -6.09
C GLY A 862 -25.07 -16.35 -4.79
N ILE A 863 -24.94 -17.03 -3.64
CA ILE A 863 -24.99 -16.45 -2.29
C ILE A 863 -23.81 -15.53 -1.96
N LEU A 864 -22.73 -15.58 -2.75
CA LEU A 864 -21.49 -14.83 -2.52
C LEU A 864 -21.65 -13.32 -2.69
N VAL A 865 -22.71 -12.88 -3.39
CA VAL A 865 -22.96 -11.47 -3.76
C VAL A 865 -24.31 -10.98 -3.22
N THR A 866 -25.27 -11.87 -2.98
CA THR A 866 -26.70 -11.50 -2.95
C THR A 866 -27.36 -11.50 -1.58
N ASN A 867 -26.67 -11.94 -0.51
CA ASN A 867 -27.33 -12.12 0.77
C ASN A 867 -26.90 -11.08 1.83
N PRO A 868 -27.64 -9.95 1.97
CA PRO A 868 -27.38 -8.94 2.99
C PRO A 868 -27.52 -9.46 4.42
N MET A 869 -28.16 -10.63 4.64
CA MET A 869 -28.24 -11.29 5.95
C MET A 869 -26.87 -11.78 6.43
N PHE A 870 -25.95 -12.13 5.52
CA PHE A 870 -24.62 -12.65 5.85
C PHE A 870 -23.50 -11.59 5.83
N GLN A 871 -23.81 -10.32 5.54
CA GLN A 871 -22.88 -9.17 5.60
C GLN A 871 -21.53 -9.36 4.89
N LEU A 872 -21.46 -10.15 3.82
CA LEU A 872 -20.21 -10.36 3.08
C LEU A 872 -19.89 -9.13 2.22
N PRO A 873 -18.81 -8.36 2.50
CA PRO A 873 -18.49 -7.20 1.70
C PRO A 873 -18.03 -7.65 0.31
N PRO A 874 -18.59 -7.12 -0.78
CA PRO A 874 -18.25 -7.56 -2.13
C PRO A 874 -16.92 -6.98 -2.65
N TYR A 875 -16.34 -6.01 -1.95
CA TYR A 875 -15.18 -5.22 -2.39
C TYR A 875 -13.86 -5.61 -1.69
N ASP A 876 -13.79 -6.79 -1.06
CA ASP A 876 -12.59 -7.26 -0.37
C ASP A 876 -11.84 -8.32 -1.22
N SER A 877 -10.51 -8.21 -1.30
CA SER A 877 -9.63 -9.14 -2.03
C SER A 877 -9.49 -10.48 -1.29
N VAL A 878 -10.44 -11.39 -1.51
CA VAL A 878 -10.55 -12.67 -0.79
C VAL A 878 -10.90 -13.86 -1.68
N VAL A 879 -11.00 -13.65 -2.99
CA VAL A 879 -11.46 -14.68 -3.93
C VAL A 879 -10.30 -15.46 -4.53
N CYS A 880 -10.42 -16.78 -4.45
CA CYS A 880 -9.60 -17.78 -5.12
C CYS A 880 -10.47 -18.65 -6.04
N LEU A 881 -9.84 -19.41 -6.93
CA LEU A 881 -10.54 -20.39 -7.79
C LEU A 881 -10.17 -21.80 -7.36
N VAL A 882 -11.15 -22.70 -7.35
CA VAL A 882 -10.96 -24.13 -7.07
C VAL A 882 -11.39 -24.93 -8.29
N PHE A 883 -10.47 -25.75 -8.79
CA PHE A 883 -10.70 -26.68 -9.88
C PHE A 883 -10.68 -28.10 -9.35
N TYR A 884 -11.64 -28.95 -9.69
CA TYR A 884 -11.70 -30.30 -9.11
C TYR A 884 -12.34 -31.32 -10.06
N LYS A 885 -11.94 -32.60 -9.92
CA LYS A 885 -12.49 -33.70 -10.71
C LYS A 885 -13.92 -34.02 -10.33
N LYS A 886 -14.72 -34.49 -11.30
CA LYS A 886 -16.10 -34.96 -11.09
C LYS A 886 -16.23 -35.99 -9.96
N ALA A 887 -15.26 -36.89 -9.80
CA ALA A 887 -15.27 -37.89 -8.72
C ALA A 887 -15.34 -37.28 -7.31
N ILE A 888 -14.86 -36.05 -7.10
CA ILE A 888 -15.08 -35.32 -5.85
C ILE A 888 -16.53 -34.85 -5.77
N ALA A 889 -17.09 -34.31 -6.86
CA ALA A 889 -18.49 -33.88 -6.94
C ALA A 889 -19.49 -35.02 -6.65
N ASP A 890 -19.18 -36.23 -7.15
CA ASP A 890 -20.05 -37.41 -7.10
C ASP A 890 -19.85 -38.27 -5.83
N SER A 891 -18.88 -37.92 -4.96
CA SER A 891 -18.63 -38.63 -3.70
C SER A 891 -19.52 -38.11 -2.55
N GLU A 892 -19.58 -38.82 -1.41
CA GLU A 892 -20.21 -38.30 -0.17
C GLU A 892 -19.61 -36.95 0.30
N ARG A 893 -18.45 -36.53 -0.24
CA ARG A 893 -17.83 -35.23 0.02
C ARG A 893 -18.27 -34.18 -0.98
N SER A 894 -18.98 -33.17 -0.49
CA SER A 894 -19.22 -31.94 -1.25
C SER A 894 -17.97 -31.05 -1.36
N LEU A 895 -17.96 -30.10 -2.31
CA LEU A 895 -16.94 -29.04 -2.39
C LEU A 895 -16.78 -28.28 -1.06
N ASN A 896 -17.87 -28.04 -0.35
CA ASN A 896 -17.84 -27.39 0.97
C ASN A 896 -17.10 -28.24 2.02
N SER A 897 -17.23 -29.57 1.98
CA SER A 897 -16.44 -30.47 2.84
C SER A 897 -14.96 -30.43 2.46
N LEU A 898 -14.62 -30.42 1.16
CA LEU A 898 -13.24 -30.28 0.70
C LEU A 898 -12.59 -28.98 1.21
N ILE A 899 -13.29 -27.85 1.08
CA ILE A 899 -12.82 -26.54 1.54
C ILE A 899 -12.67 -26.53 3.06
N SER A 900 -13.63 -27.08 3.81
CA SER A 900 -13.59 -27.14 5.27
C SER A 900 -12.45 -28.02 5.80
N ASP A 901 -12.12 -29.10 5.09
CA ASP A 901 -11.03 -30.02 5.44
C ASP A 901 -9.64 -29.48 5.05
N LEU A 902 -9.56 -28.45 4.20
CA LEU A 902 -8.31 -28.00 3.58
C LEU A 902 -7.17 -27.72 4.58
N PRO A 903 -7.36 -27.12 5.77
CA PRO A 903 -6.27 -26.99 6.74
C PRO A 903 -5.65 -28.36 7.12
N GLN A 904 -6.48 -29.38 7.31
CA GLN A 904 -6.00 -30.75 7.60
C GLN A 904 -5.32 -31.39 6.39
N ILE A 905 -5.83 -31.10 5.19
CA ILE A 905 -5.23 -31.56 3.93
C ILE A 905 -3.82 -30.99 3.80
N VAL A 906 -3.66 -29.68 4.01
CA VAL A 906 -2.38 -28.98 3.97
C VAL A 906 -1.42 -29.51 5.04
N ASP A 907 -1.91 -29.86 6.23
CA ASP A 907 -1.11 -30.52 7.29
C ASP A 907 -0.72 -31.98 6.95
N GLY A 908 -1.08 -32.51 5.77
CA GLY A 908 -0.68 -33.84 5.31
C GLY A 908 -1.55 -35.01 5.80
N ARG A 909 -2.74 -34.74 6.34
CA ARG A 909 -3.66 -35.78 6.88
C ARG A 909 -4.53 -36.39 5.77
N GLU A 910 -3.88 -37.04 4.80
CA GLU A 910 -4.38 -37.47 3.48
C GLU A 910 -5.87 -37.78 3.35
N LYS A 911 -6.53 -36.94 2.52
CA LYS A 911 -7.84 -37.12 1.85
C LYS A 911 -8.23 -35.78 1.18
N PRO A 912 -8.45 -35.61 -0.15
CA PRO A 912 -8.52 -36.59 -1.25
C PRO A 912 -7.15 -36.89 -1.88
N ALA A 913 -7.07 -37.78 -2.89
CA ALA A 913 -5.80 -38.13 -3.55
C ALA A 913 -5.11 -36.94 -4.25
N ARG A 914 -3.80 -37.04 -4.52
CA ARG A 914 -3.02 -36.01 -5.22
C ARG A 914 -3.52 -35.80 -6.66
N GLY A 915 -3.48 -34.55 -7.13
CA GLY A 915 -3.92 -34.18 -8.49
C GLY A 915 -5.43 -34.31 -8.75
N THR A 916 -6.25 -34.41 -7.70
CA THR A 916 -7.73 -34.45 -7.83
C THR A 916 -8.37 -33.07 -7.80
N PHE A 917 -7.65 -32.05 -7.32
CA PHE A 917 -8.07 -30.66 -7.33
C PHE A 917 -6.85 -29.72 -7.40
N HIS A 918 -7.08 -28.50 -7.89
CA HIS A 918 -6.11 -27.42 -7.95
C HIS A 918 -6.73 -26.13 -7.42
N ILE A 919 -5.92 -25.26 -6.82
CA ILE A 919 -6.33 -23.96 -6.31
C ILE A 919 -5.47 -22.88 -6.97
N PHE A 920 -6.12 -21.81 -7.40
CA PHE A 920 -5.48 -20.61 -7.91
C PHE A 920 -5.84 -19.44 -7.00
N THR A 921 -4.84 -18.89 -6.33
CA THR A 921 -4.96 -17.71 -5.47
C THR A 921 -4.87 -16.39 -6.24
N SER A 922 -4.24 -16.41 -7.42
CA SER A 922 -4.17 -15.29 -8.36
C SER A 922 -5.29 -15.37 -9.38
N VAL A 923 -6.08 -14.30 -9.47
CA VAL A 923 -7.18 -14.13 -10.43
C VAL A 923 -6.97 -12.81 -11.16
N ASP A 924 -6.90 -12.85 -12.49
CA ASP A 924 -6.63 -11.68 -13.33
C ASP A 924 -7.78 -10.68 -13.34
N PHE A 925 -9.01 -11.20 -13.32
CA PHE A 925 -10.20 -10.39 -13.33
C PHE A 925 -11.36 -11.17 -12.72
N ILE A 926 -12.20 -10.47 -11.97
CA ILE A 926 -13.43 -11.03 -11.46
C ILE A 926 -14.51 -9.95 -11.42
N HIS A 927 -15.68 -10.33 -11.91
CA HIS A 927 -16.91 -9.59 -11.82
C HIS A 927 -18.03 -10.59 -11.57
N LEU A 928 -18.63 -10.58 -10.37
CA LEU A 928 -19.74 -11.47 -10.05
C LEU A 928 -21.03 -10.65 -9.97
N LYS A 929 -21.89 -10.77 -10.98
CA LYS A 929 -23.26 -10.22 -10.99
C LYS A 929 -24.28 -11.31 -11.28
N LEU A 930 -25.52 -11.08 -10.84
CA LEU A 930 -26.65 -12.00 -11.06
C LEU A 930 -26.85 -12.38 -12.53
N THR A 931 -26.59 -11.45 -13.47
CA THR A 931 -26.90 -11.63 -14.89
C THR A 931 -25.68 -11.58 -15.83
N ASP A 932 -24.52 -11.15 -15.34
CA ASP A 932 -23.31 -10.96 -16.17
C ASP A 932 -22.03 -11.16 -15.34
N SER A 933 -21.71 -12.42 -15.07
CA SER A 933 -20.51 -12.80 -14.31
C SER A 933 -19.37 -13.19 -15.25
N GLU A 934 -18.15 -12.76 -14.92
CA GLU A 934 -16.94 -13.14 -15.62
C GLU A 934 -15.76 -13.27 -14.65
N VAL A 935 -15.01 -14.35 -14.79
CA VAL A 935 -13.75 -14.61 -14.08
C VAL A 935 -12.68 -14.94 -15.11
N ARG A 936 -11.49 -14.33 -14.98
CA ARG A 936 -10.31 -14.59 -15.83
C ARG A 936 -9.11 -14.99 -14.99
N TRP A 937 -8.32 -15.93 -15.51
CA TRP A 937 -7.09 -16.40 -14.87
C TRP A 937 -6.10 -16.96 -15.90
N ARG A 938 -4.83 -17.08 -15.51
CA ARG A 938 -3.81 -17.77 -16.33
C ARG A 938 -3.58 -19.19 -15.85
N MET A 939 -3.37 -20.11 -16.78
CA MET A 939 -2.89 -21.47 -16.50
C MET A 939 -2.15 -22.05 -17.71
N SER A 940 -1.47 -23.17 -17.53
CA SER A 940 -0.90 -23.93 -18.64
C SER A 940 -1.95 -24.36 -19.66
N LYS A 941 -1.67 -24.17 -20.96
CA LYS A 941 -2.53 -24.60 -22.06
C LYS A 941 -2.71 -26.12 -22.07
N SER A 942 -1.68 -26.90 -21.76
CA SER A 942 -1.77 -28.37 -21.70
C SER A 942 -2.67 -28.82 -20.55
N LEU A 943 -2.54 -28.20 -19.38
CA LEU A 943 -3.39 -28.48 -18.22
C LEU A 943 -4.85 -28.13 -18.50
N ALA A 944 -5.12 -26.97 -19.11
CA ALA A 944 -6.47 -26.57 -19.48
C ALA A 944 -7.12 -27.58 -20.42
N GLN A 945 -6.39 -28.05 -21.43
CA GLN A 945 -6.86 -29.08 -22.36
C GLN A 945 -7.12 -30.42 -21.65
N GLN A 946 -6.22 -30.82 -20.74
CA GLN A 946 -6.41 -32.03 -19.93
C GLN A 946 -7.67 -31.92 -19.06
N MET A 947 -7.85 -30.81 -18.34
CA MET A 947 -9.01 -30.56 -17.49
C MET A 947 -10.32 -30.60 -18.28
N LYS A 948 -10.32 -30.08 -19.50
CA LYS A 948 -11.46 -30.14 -20.43
C LYS A 948 -11.78 -31.57 -20.86
N ARG A 949 -10.76 -32.35 -21.25
CA ARG A 949 -10.92 -33.76 -21.64
C ARG A 949 -11.43 -34.63 -20.49
N GLU A 950 -10.96 -34.37 -19.28
CA GLU A 950 -11.32 -35.11 -18.07
C GLU A 950 -12.62 -34.62 -17.40
N GLY A 951 -13.28 -33.59 -17.95
CA GLY A 951 -14.56 -33.10 -17.43
C GLY A 951 -14.46 -32.47 -16.03
N TRP A 952 -13.44 -31.65 -15.79
CA TRP A 952 -13.25 -30.96 -14.50
C TRP A 952 -14.32 -29.89 -14.25
N PHE A 953 -14.50 -29.54 -12.97
CA PHE A 953 -15.35 -28.46 -12.50
C PHE A 953 -14.51 -27.29 -11.98
N MET A 954 -15.12 -26.11 -11.97
CA MET A 954 -14.55 -24.89 -11.41
C MET A 954 -15.56 -24.22 -10.49
N ALA A 955 -15.09 -23.66 -9.38
CA ALA A 955 -15.90 -22.87 -8.46
C ALA A 955 -15.11 -21.66 -7.96
N VAL A 956 -15.83 -20.60 -7.62
CA VAL A 956 -15.29 -19.42 -6.95
C VAL A 956 -15.31 -19.68 -5.45
N TRP A 957 -14.19 -19.40 -4.77
CA TRP A 957 -14.03 -19.64 -3.33
C TRP A 957 -13.64 -18.35 -2.60
N ARG A 958 -14.45 -17.97 -1.60
CA ARG A 958 -14.12 -16.93 -0.61
C ARG A 958 -13.31 -17.54 0.53
N ILE A 959 -12.01 -17.28 0.54
CA ILE A 959 -11.06 -17.86 1.50
C ILE A 959 -11.23 -17.32 2.92
N ASP A 960 -11.76 -16.10 3.06
CA ASP A 960 -11.99 -15.45 4.35
C ASP A 960 -13.08 -16.14 5.16
N MET A 961 -14.14 -16.59 4.48
CA MET A 961 -15.31 -17.23 5.09
C MET A 961 -15.36 -18.74 4.86
N TRP A 962 -14.46 -19.27 4.03
CA TRP A 962 -14.38 -20.68 3.69
C TRP A 962 -15.66 -21.19 3.01
N THR A 963 -16.20 -20.40 2.08
CA THR A 963 -17.46 -20.67 1.36
C THR A 963 -17.28 -20.52 -0.16
N SER A 964 -17.96 -21.35 -0.96
CA SER A 964 -17.86 -21.34 -2.42
C SER A 964 -19.18 -21.03 -3.13
N SER A 965 -19.07 -20.61 -4.39
CA SER A 965 -20.20 -20.50 -5.32
C SER A 965 -20.72 -21.88 -5.73
N SER A 966 -21.81 -21.88 -6.49
CA SER A 966 -22.17 -23.01 -7.35
C SER A 966 -21.02 -23.35 -8.30
N SER A 967 -20.87 -24.63 -8.62
CA SER A 967 -19.82 -25.12 -9.52
C SER A 967 -20.26 -25.12 -10.96
N ILE A 968 -19.34 -24.78 -11.87
CA ILE A 968 -19.56 -24.84 -13.32
C ILE A 968 -18.71 -25.95 -13.97
N PRO A 969 -19.23 -26.67 -14.97
CA PRO A 969 -18.44 -27.60 -15.78
C PRO A 969 -17.31 -26.87 -16.55
N SER A 970 -16.33 -27.62 -17.06
CA SER A 970 -15.16 -27.14 -17.81
C SER A 970 -15.47 -26.56 -19.21
N LEU A 971 -16.39 -25.61 -19.28
CA LEU A 971 -16.73 -24.82 -20.46
C LEU A 971 -15.86 -23.56 -20.59
N TRP A 972 -14.59 -23.62 -20.18
CA TRP A 972 -13.72 -22.43 -20.19
C TRP A 972 -13.26 -22.12 -21.61
N THR A 973 -13.25 -20.84 -21.95
CA THR A 973 -12.83 -20.36 -23.27
C THR A 973 -11.45 -19.73 -23.16
N GLY A 974 -10.55 -20.10 -24.07
CA GLY A 974 -9.27 -19.42 -24.22
C GLY A 974 -9.48 -18.06 -24.87
N LEU A 975 -8.71 -17.07 -24.44
CA LEU A 975 -8.68 -15.76 -25.07
C LEU A 975 -7.45 -15.69 -26.00
N ASP A 976 -7.65 -15.25 -27.25
CA ASP A 976 -6.54 -15.04 -28.19
C ASP A 976 -5.68 -13.87 -27.71
N CYS A 977 -4.49 -14.19 -27.22
CA CYS A 977 -3.47 -13.20 -26.89
C CYS A 977 -2.61 -12.93 -28.13
N SER A 978 -3.12 -12.14 -29.09
CA SER A 978 -2.22 -11.47 -30.04
C SER A 978 -1.44 -10.38 -29.29
N MET A 979 -0.15 -10.24 -29.61
CA MET A 979 0.89 -9.58 -28.82
C MET A 979 0.77 -8.04 -28.67
N SER A 980 -0.44 -7.47 -28.74
CA SER A 980 -0.67 -6.02 -28.71
C SER A 980 -1.86 -5.58 -27.84
N SER A 981 -2.46 -6.49 -27.06
CA SER A 981 -3.57 -6.19 -26.14
C SER A 981 -3.32 -6.65 -24.70
N ILE A 982 -2.05 -6.68 -24.27
CA ILE A 982 -1.69 -6.62 -22.83
C ILE A 982 -1.80 -5.16 -22.35
N LEU A 983 -2.91 -4.51 -22.69
CA LEU A 983 -3.49 -3.52 -21.80
C LEU A 983 -4.28 -4.37 -20.81
N ILE A 984 -3.71 -4.55 -19.62
CA ILE A 984 -4.54 -4.68 -18.42
C ILE A 984 -5.32 -3.36 -18.42
N PHE A 985 -6.45 -3.35 -19.11
CA PHE A 985 -7.38 -2.24 -19.01
C PHE A 985 -7.82 -2.25 -17.56
N SER A 986 -7.28 -1.29 -16.83
CA SER A 986 -8.04 -0.46 -15.90
C SER A 986 -9.53 -0.80 -15.95
N HIS A 987 -10.02 -1.39 -14.86
CA HIS A 987 -11.42 -1.43 -14.45
C HIS A 987 -12.36 -0.75 -15.45
N ARG A 988 -12.88 -1.51 -16.43
CA ARG A 988 -13.99 -1.00 -17.25
C ARG A 988 -15.27 -1.13 -16.43
N SER A 989 -15.58 -0.06 -15.71
CA SER A 989 -16.94 0.32 -15.37
C SER A 989 -17.51 1.12 -16.55
N LEU A 990 -18.24 0.47 -17.46
CA LEU A 990 -19.23 1.15 -18.31
C LEU A 990 -20.38 0.16 -18.60
N PRO A 991 -21.66 0.58 -18.46
CA PRO A 991 -22.80 -0.22 -18.86
C PRO A 991 -22.96 -0.28 -20.39
N SER A 992 -23.69 -1.31 -20.82
CA SER A 992 -24.16 -1.62 -22.17
C SER A 992 -24.96 -0.48 -22.82
N GLU A 993 -24.64 -0.15 -24.07
CA GLU A 993 -25.55 0.04 -25.22
C GLU A 993 -24.81 0.73 -26.38
N VAL A 994 -24.61 0.02 -27.49
CA VAL A 994 -24.93 0.45 -28.88
C VAL A 994 -25.10 -0.83 -29.72
N VAL A 995 -26.35 -1.26 -29.89
CA VAL A 995 -26.80 -2.10 -31.00
C VAL A 995 -27.43 -1.15 -32.03
N GLU A 996 -27.33 -1.51 -33.32
CA GLU A 996 -27.68 -0.74 -34.54
C GLU A 996 -26.49 0.09 -35.07
N GLU A 997 -25.96 -0.07 -36.29
CA GLU A 997 -26.43 -0.60 -37.57
C GLU A 997 -25.23 -1.19 -38.35
N ARG A 998 -25.46 -2.30 -39.06
CA ARG A 998 -25.20 -2.43 -40.50
C ARG A 998 -25.58 -3.83 -40.98
N ARG A 999 -26.83 -3.92 -41.45
CA ARG A 999 -27.18 -4.82 -42.56
C ARG A 999 -26.57 -4.23 -43.83
N ASN A 1000 -25.56 -4.91 -44.37
CA ASN A 1000 -25.40 -5.29 -45.78
C ASN A 1000 -24.03 -5.92 -45.95
#